data_AF-A0A158Q832-F1
#
_entry.id   AF-A0A158Q832-F1
#
_cell.length_a   1.000
_cell.length_b   1.000
_cell.length_c   1.000
_cell.angle_alpha   90.00
_cell.angle_beta   90.00
_cell.angle_gamma   90.00
#
_symmetry.space_group_name_H-M   'P 1'
#
loop_
_entity.id
_entity.type
_entity.pdbx_description
1 polymer ?
#
loop_
_entity_poly.entity_id
_entity_poly.type
_entity_poly.pdbx_seq_one_letter_code
_entity_poly.pdbx_strand_id
1 'polypeptide(L)'
;MPVVKRGLVAPQNTFLENVIRRCNNSDTNFILANAQIVEYPIVYCNDGFAKMVGYSRAEIMQKPCSLSFMHADYSGPEAVRKIQNALDMCQHEQTEIGLRKKNRSLLWLLMHIAPIKNDHNQVVLYLCQFRDITPLKQPLDDENNKGFSRILQIAKIAKSRQQFNQIETKDLHKTTSATSSNFNQVMNLGGDLLPQYRQETPKTSPHIILHYSTFKTIWDWSILALTFYTAFIVPYNIAFKTREHPPRGTIDMVALMDSIVDVIFFADILLNFHTTFVGPGGEVVIDPNIIRYNYFKSWFLIDLLSCLPYDIFYMFKHNDERMGSLLSALKVVRLLRLGRVARKLDNYLEYGAATLLLLLCAYVLAAHWLACVWFSIGEYEVKIRFLVPSMPEGWLTKLSKELNLPFNYTFKDRLRLIGGPQRSSAYISALYFTMSCLSTVGFGNIASTTDNEKVFGVCMMIIAALLYAAIFGHMTNIIQQMTSATIRYHDMIANVREFIKLQEVPNELAERVMDYVISTWAMTKGIDTSKVLSYCPKDMKADICVHLNRKVFNEHACFRLASDGCLRQFAVHLESNHAAPGDLIYHTGESVDALWFVVSGSLEVIQDDEVVAILGKGDVFGDEFWKQLGTGQSAANVRALTYTDLHSIKKNKLMEVLDFYKAFANSFARNMVLTYNLTRRLKFRKVVDVKREKELDERRKNEKLTVPAEHPVRKLLFRMRERYSTRILPSQIFADLERQAKMRPPIIVRTTAASVDDSHEVRWSVDVQRNTDIKLPPELKMCFERIEEKLHTVNYISHKLENLEKLVFELYHSMKGTSNYAFSHQISRYSSKKQRNA
;
A
#
# COMPACT_ATOMS: atom_id res chain seq x y z
N MET A 1 4.98 12.66 1.21
CA MET A 1 6.02 12.98 0.22
C MET A 1 5.41 12.86 -1.16
N PRO A 2 5.64 13.80 -2.09
CA PRO A 2 5.05 13.73 -3.42
C PRO A 2 5.65 12.55 -4.20
N VAL A 3 4.80 11.58 -4.58
CA VAL A 3 5.20 10.45 -5.42
C VAL A 3 4.98 10.87 -6.86
N VAL A 4 5.93 11.64 -7.41
CA VAL A 4 6.03 11.81 -8.87
C VAL A 4 6.03 10.41 -9.48
N LYS A 5 5.28 10.17 -10.57
CA LYS A 5 5.33 8.90 -11.31
C LYS A 5 6.77 8.66 -11.77
N ARG A 6 7.55 7.93 -10.97
CA ARG A 6 8.98 7.65 -11.21
C ARG A 6 9.20 6.70 -12.40
N GLY A 7 8.14 6.13 -12.96
CA GLY A 7 8.20 4.96 -13.82
C GLY A 7 8.53 3.69 -13.01
N LEU A 8 8.53 2.54 -13.67
CA LEU A 8 8.95 1.26 -13.12
C LEU A 8 10.48 1.25 -12.94
N VAL A 9 10.97 1.90 -11.89
CA VAL A 9 12.41 1.94 -11.56
C VAL A 9 12.64 1.23 -10.24
N ALA A 10 12.45 -0.09 -10.27
CA ALA A 10 12.92 -0.95 -9.19
C ALA A 10 14.39 -1.31 -9.45
N PRO A 11 15.23 -1.45 -8.41
CA PRO A 11 16.53 -2.11 -8.55
C PRO A 11 16.29 -3.51 -9.11
N GLN A 12 16.86 -3.79 -10.28
CA GLN A 12 16.64 -5.06 -10.97
C GLN A 12 17.97 -5.76 -11.16
N ASN A 13 17.98 -7.07 -10.94
CA ASN A 13 19.12 -7.88 -11.30
C ASN A 13 19.07 -8.19 -12.81
N THR A 14 19.51 -7.23 -13.62
CA THR A 14 19.61 -7.38 -15.09
C THR A 14 20.84 -8.17 -15.53
N PHE A 15 21.54 -8.83 -14.59
CA PHE A 15 22.73 -9.63 -14.85
C PHE A 15 22.54 -10.61 -16.01
N LEU A 16 21.46 -11.41 -15.97
CA LEU A 16 21.21 -12.42 -17.00
C LEU A 16 20.95 -11.79 -18.37
N GLU A 17 20.18 -10.71 -18.43
CA GLU A 17 19.92 -9.97 -19.68
C GLU A 17 21.19 -9.37 -20.26
N ASN A 18 22.07 -8.81 -19.41
CA ASN A 18 23.35 -8.28 -19.84
C ASN A 18 24.29 -9.37 -20.39
N VAL A 19 24.30 -10.55 -19.76
CA VAL A 19 25.06 -11.72 -20.24
C VAL A 19 24.48 -12.19 -21.57
N ILE A 20 23.15 -12.34 -21.68
CA ILE A 20 22.46 -12.76 -22.91
C ILE A 20 22.71 -11.77 -24.05
N ARG A 21 22.54 -10.46 -23.81
CA ARG A 21 22.74 -9.40 -24.82
C ARG A 21 24.16 -9.42 -25.39
N ARG A 22 25.16 -9.70 -24.55
CA ARG A 22 26.56 -9.79 -24.98
C ARG A 22 26.89 -11.11 -25.68
N CYS A 23 26.31 -12.22 -25.22
CA CYS A 23 26.55 -13.54 -25.80
C CYS A 23 25.78 -13.76 -27.12
N ASN A 24 24.56 -13.23 -27.27
CA ASN A 24 23.77 -13.36 -28.50
C ASN A 24 24.39 -12.63 -29.70
N ASN A 25 25.17 -11.57 -29.48
CA ASN A 25 25.89 -10.89 -30.58
C ASN A 25 27.03 -11.74 -31.17
N SER A 26 27.39 -12.87 -30.54
CA SER A 26 28.56 -13.69 -30.89
C SER A 26 28.27 -15.15 -31.21
N ASP A 27 26.99 -15.54 -31.37
CA ASP A 27 26.56 -16.95 -31.51
C ASP A 27 27.16 -17.87 -30.43
N THR A 28 27.35 -17.34 -29.21
CA THR A 28 28.01 -18.09 -28.12
C THR A 28 27.02 -18.92 -27.30
N ASN A 29 27.40 -20.17 -27.04
CA ASN A 29 26.63 -21.09 -26.20
C ASN A 29 27.17 -21.00 -24.77
N PHE A 30 26.32 -20.90 -23.75
CA PHE A 30 26.80 -20.76 -22.37
C PHE A 30 25.84 -21.36 -21.34
N ILE A 31 26.42 -21.70 -20.18
CA ILE A 31 25.70 -22.10 -18.98
C ILE A 31 26.17 -21.26 -17.78
N LEU A 32 25.33 -21.15 -16.76
CA LEU A 32 25.68 -20.59 -15.46
C LEU A 32 25.62 -21.69 -14.42
N ALA A 33 26.62 -21.76 -13.55
CA ALA A 33 26.68 -22.72 -12.46
C ALA A 33 26.87 -22.03 -11.11
N ASN A 34 26.35 -22.61 -10.04
CA ASN A 34 26.53 -22.09 -8.69
C ASN A 34 27.94 -22.40 -8.19
N ALA A 35 28.68 -21.39 -7.70
CA ALA A 35 30.04 -21.56 -7.20
C ALA A 35 30.12 -22.04 -5.73
N GLN A 36 29.02 -21.93 -4.97
CA GLN A 36 28.96 -22.20 -3.53
C GLN A 36 28.39 -23.57 -3.18
N ILE A 37 27.76 -24.25 -4.14
CA ILE A 37 27.17 -25.58 -3.94
C ILE A 37 28.15 -26.64 -4.45
N VAL A 38 28.30 -27.72 -3.69
CA VAL A 38 29.13 -28.89 -4.06
C VAL A 38 28.73 -29.42 -5.44
N GLU A 39 29.70 -29.87 -6.23
CA GLU A 39 29.56 -30.30 -7.63
C GLU A 39 29.21 -29.18 -8.64
N TYR A 40 29.13 -27.93 -8.20
CA TYR A 40 28.93 -26.76 -9.05
C TYR A 40 27.74 -26.92 -10.01
N PRO A 41 26.51 -27.09 -9.48
CA PRO A 41 25.35 -27.43 -10.30
C PRO A 41 24.98 -26.30 -11.25
N ILE A 42 24.54 -26.67 -12.45
CA ILE A 42 24.06 -25.76 -13.48
C ILE A 42 22.72 -25.17 -13.07
N VAL A 43 22.66 -23.84 -12.99
CA VAL A 43 21.47 -23.05 -12.63
C VAL A 43 20.84 -22.34 -13.83
N TYR A 44 21.52 -22.26 -14.97
CA TYR A 44 20.96 -21.72 -16.20
C TYR A 44 21.68 -22.27 -17.43
N CYS A 45 20.95 -22.38 -18.53
CA CYS A 45 21.46 -22.81 -19.84
C CYS A 45 20.75 -22.00 -20.94
N ASN A 46 21.52 -21.39 -21.86
CA ASN A 46 20.94 -20.71 -23.02
C ASN A 46 20.38 -21.71 -24.05
N ASP A 47 19.46 -21.28 -24.92
CA ASP A 47 18.85 -22.17 -25.93
C ASP A 47 19.87 -22.69 -26.95
N GLY A 48 20.92 -21.92 -27.23
CA GLY A 48 22.00 -22.31 -28.12
C GLY A 48 22.74 -23.56 -27.62
N PHE A 49 23.10 -23.59 -26.33
CA PHE A 49 23.75 -24.74 -25.71
C PHE A 49 22.86 -25.98 -25.72
N ALA A 50 21.57 -25.83 -25.33
CA ALA A 50 20.62 -26.93 -25.33
C ALA A 50 20.47 -27.56 -26.73
N LYS A 51 20.36 -26.74 -27.78
CA LYS A 51 20.30 -27.21 -29.18
C LYS A 51 21.60 -27.88 -29.63
N MET A 52 22.76 -27.33 -29.26
CA MET A 52 24.07 -27.88 -29.63
C MET A 52 24.30 -29.28 -29.08
N VAL A 53 23.92 -29.49 -27.82
CA VAL A 53 24.13 -30.70 -27.03
C VAL A 53 23.00 -31.73 -27.25
N GLY A 54 21.82 -31.26 -27.63
CA GLY A 54 20.64 -32.08 -27.93
C GLY A 54 19.84 -32.53 -26.70
N TYR A 55 20.14 -31.96 -25.53
CA TYR A 55 19.40 -32.18 -24.29
C TYR A 55 18.43 -31.02 -24.05
N SER A 56 17.31 -31.29 -23.40
CA SER A 56 16.39 -30.23 -22.99
C SER A 56 16.98 -29.45 -21.81
N ARG A 57 16.57 -28.18 -21.64
CA ARG A 57 17.02 -27.35 -20.50
C ARG A 57 16.78 -28.07 -19.17
N ALA A 58 15.62 -28.71 -18.98
CA ALA A 58 15.29 -29.43 -17.75
C ALA A 58 16.26 -30.60 -17.45
N GLU A 59 16.80 -31.28 -18.46
CA GLU A 59 17.77 -32.37 -18.29
C GLU A 59 19.18 -31.87 -17.94
N ILE A 60 19.51 -30.64 -18.36
CA ILE A 60 20.83 -30.00 -18.14
C ILE A 60 20.89 -29.34 -16.77
N MET A 61 19.79 -28.75 -16.30
CA MET A 61 19.72 -28.10 -15.00
C MET A 61 20.04 -29.08 -13.86
N GLN A 62 20.68 -28.59 -12.79
CA GLN A 62 21.12 -29.37 -11.62
C GLN A 62 22.20 -30.42 -11.89
N LYS A 63 22.69 -30.57 -13.12
CA LYS A 63 23.87 -31.37 -13.43
C LYS A 63 25.15 -30.58 -13.13
N PRO A 64 26.29 -31.26 -12.89
CA PRO A 64 27.55 -30.57 -12.62
C PRO A 64 28.06 -29.81 -13.85
N CYS A 65 28.65 -28.64 -13.63
CA CYS A 65 29.16 -27.78 -14.71
C CYS A 65 30.36 -28.38 -15.47
N SER A 66 31.03 -29.39 -14.91
CA SER A 66 32.06 -30.20 -15.56
C SER A 66 31.50 -31.09 -16.69
N LEU A 67 30.18 -31.12 -16.87
CA LEU A 67 29.47 -31.90 -17.90
C LEU A 67 29.71 -33.42 -17.77
N SER A 68 29.79 -33.92 -16.54
CA SER A 68 30.13 -35.32 -16.27
C SER A 68 29.19 -36.33 -16.93
N PHE A 69 27.92 -35.98 -17.06
CA PHE A 69 26.88 -36.78 -17.73
C PHE A 69 27.08 -36.92 -19.25
N MET A 70 27.96 -36.12 -19.86
CA MET A 70 28.29 -36.13 -21.28
C MET A 70 29.67 -36.72 -21.58
N HIS A 71 30.43 -37.13 -20.56
CA HIS A 71 31.73 -37.76 -20.80
C HIS A 71 31.56 -39.06 -21.59
N ALA A 72 32.48 -39.26 -22.54
CA ALA A 72 32.70 -40.51 -23.25
C ALA A 72 34.15 -40.98 -23.06
N ASP A 73 34.47 -42.17 -23.55
CA ASP A 73 35.79 -42.80 -23.41
C ASP A 73 36.95 -41.97 -24.00
N TYR A 74 36.63 -40.99 -24.86
CA TYR A 74 37.59 -40.06 -25.49
C TYR A 74 37.76 -38.73 -24.72
N SER A 75 37.14 -38.58 -23.55
CA SER A 75 37.30 -37.38 -22.70
C SER A 75 38.67 -37.48 -22.02
N GLY A 76 39.64 -36.66 -22.45
CA GLY A 76 40.98 -36.68 -21.86
C GLY A 76 40.92 -36.43 -20.35
N PRO A 77 41.45 -37.33 -19.49
CA PRO A 77 41.38 -37.17 -18.03
C PRO A 77 42.11 -35.89 -17.55
N GLU A 78 43.09 -35.42 -18.34
CA GLU A 78 43.80 -34.17 -18.07
C GLU A 78 42.88 -32.93 -18.22
N ALA A 79 41.99 -32.91 -19.21
CA ALA A 79 41.06 -31.81 -19.44
C ALA A 79 40.03 -31.70 -18.31
N VAL A 80 39.48 -32.84 -17.87
CA VAL A 80 38.55 -32.91 -16.73
C VAL A 80 39.23 -32.40 -15.45
N ARG A 81 40.48 -32.80 -15.21
CA ARG A 81 41.26 -32.31 -14.05
C ARG A 81 41.53 -30.81 -14.11
N LYS A 82 41.83 -30.26 -15.30
CA LYS A 82 42.03 -28.81 -15.47
C LYS A 82 40.75 -28.03 -15.18
N ILE A 83 39.61 -28.50 -15.69
CA ILE A 83 38.29 -27.91 -15.39
C ILE A 83 38.02 -27.93 -13.89
N GLN A 84 38.23 -29.06 -13.22
CA GLN A 84 38.01 -29.18 -11.78
C GLN A 84 38.93 -28.25 -10.98
N ASN A 85 40.22 -28.21 -11.30
CA ASN A 85 41.17 -27.31 -10.66
C ASN A 85 40.79 -25.83 -10.84
N ALA A 86 40.32 -25.44 -12.02
CA ALA A 86 39.87 -24.07 -12.28
C ALA A 86 38.66 -23.67 -11.44
N LEU A 87 37.71 -24.59 -11.26
CA LEU A 87 36.53 -24.39 -10.42
C LEU A 87 36.90 -24.33 -8.93
N ASP A 88 37.85 -25.14 -8.48
CA ASP A 88 38.29 -25.17 -7.08
C ASP A 88 39.16 -23.95 -6.73
N MET A 89 40.03 -23.52 -7.65
CA MET A 89 40.91 -22.35 -7.46
C MET A 89 40.21 -21.02 -7.77
N CYS A 90 38.95 -21.04 -8.23
CA CYS A 90 38.21 -19.85 -8.65
C CYS A 90 38.96 -19.02 -9.71
N GLN A 91 39.55 -19.69 -10.71
CA GLN A 91 40.37 -19.05 -11.74
C GLN A 91 39.71 -19.08 -13.12
N HIS A 92 40.13 -18.16 -13.98
CA HIS A 92 39.78 -18.19 -15.39
C HIS A 92 40.59 -19.27 -16.09
N GLU A 93 39.94 -20.16 -16.82
CA GLU A 93 40.60 -21.27 -17.52
C GLU A 93 39.92 -21.55 -18.86
N GLN A 94 40.72 -21.95 -19.85
CA GLN A 94 40.25 -22.35 -21.17
C GLN A 94 40.75 -23.76 -21.48
N THR A 95 39.84 -24.68 -21.74
CA THR A 95 40.16 -26.10 -21.99
C THR A 95 39.34 -26.68 -23.13
N GLU A 96 39.93 -27.60 -23.88
CA GLU A 96 39.23 -28.37 -24.90
C GLU A 96 38.74 -29.68 -24.32
N ILE A 97 37.47 -30.01 -24.55
CA ILE A 97 36.86 -31.24 -24.06
C ILE A 97 36.07 -31.95 -25.16
N GLY A 98 36.30 -33.27 -25.28
CA GLY A 98 35.51 -34.16 -26.11
C GLY A 98 34.34 -34.71 -25.30
N LEU A 99 33.13 -34.55 -25.80
CA LEU A 99 31.88 -34.94 -25.15
C LEU A 99 31.00 -35.72 -26.12
N ARG A 100 29.98 -36.40 -25.57
CA ARG A 100 28.98 -37.13 -26.35
C ARG A 100 27.62 -36.45 -26.25
N LYS A 101 27.02 -36.18 -27.41
CA LYS A 101 25.65 -35.64 -27.51
C LYS A 101 24.61 -36.69 -27.12
N LYS A 102 23.37 -36.26 -26.92
CA LYS A 102 22.22 -37.15 -26.62
C LYS A 102 22.01 -38.24 -27.67
N ASN A 103 22.22 -37.90 -28.94
CA ASN A 103 22.14 -38.83 -30.08
C ASN A 103 23.40 -39.70 -30.26
N ARG A 104 24.31 -39.71 -29.28
CA ARG A 104 25.59 -40.44 -29.26
C ARG A 104 26.65 -39.98 -30.26
N SER A 105 26.44 -38.87 -30.98
CA SER A 105 27.49 -38.26 -31.81
C SER A 105 28.59 -37.60 -30.99
N LEU A 106 29.81 -37.59 -31.52
CA LEU A 106 30.97 -36.95 -30.92
C LEU A 106 30.87 -35.42 -31.06
N LEU A 107 31.20 -34.69 -30.00
CA LEU A 107 31.21 -33.23 -29.95
C LEU A 107 32.50 -32.76 -29.27
N TRP A 108 33.32 -31.99 -29.97
CA TRP A 108 34.47 -31.32 -29.35
C TRP A 108 34.10 -29.88 -29.06
N LEU A 109 34.21 -29.49 -27.79
CA LEU A 109 33.94 -28.14 -27.32
C LEU A 109 35.21 -27.50 -26.78
N LEU A 110 35.38 -26.22 -27.10
CA LEU A 110 36.27 -25.34 -26.38
C LEU A 110 35.45 -24.68 -25.25
N MET A 111 35.80 -24.98 -24.01
CA MET A 111 35.15 -24.48 -22.80
C MET A 111 35.99 -23.36 -22.18
N HIS A 112 35.36 -22.22 -21.91
CA HIS A 112 35.95 -21.10 -21.19
C HIS A 112 35.19 -20.86 -19.89
N ILE A 113 35.88 -20.94 -18.75
CA ILE A 113 35.32 -20.82 -17.41
C ILE A 113 35.70 -19.46 -16.85
N ALA A 114 34.72 -18.71 -16.35
CA ALA A 114 34.91 -17.42 -15.72
C ALA A 114 34.14 -17.30 -14.39
N PRO A 115 34.82 -17.03 -13.25
CA PRO A 115 34.16 -16.75 -11.98
C PRO A 115 33.45 -15.39 -12.00
N ILE A 116 32.23 -15.34 -11.47
CA ILE A 116 31.41 -14.13 -11.32
C ILE A 116 31.28 -13.79 -9.85
N LYS A 117 31.59 -12.53 -9.53
CA LYS A 117 31.58 -12.02 -8.16
C LYS A 117 30.29 -11.24 -7.86
N ASN A 118 29.91 -11.25 -6.59
CA ASN A 118 28.85 -10.41 -6.01
C ASN A 118 29.44 -9.10 -5.44
N ASP A 119 28.60 -8.22 -4.90
CA ASP A 119 28.93 -6.92 -4.29
C ASP A 119 30.03 -7.01 -3.22
N HIS A 120 30.08 -8.12 -2.51
CA HIS A 120 31.05 -8.40 -1.46
C HIS A 120 32.37 -9.00 -2.02
N ASN A 121 32.60 -8.94 -3.34
CA ASN A 121 33.76 -9.49 -4.04
C ASN A 121 33.91 -11.03 -3.89
N GLN A 122 32.85 -11.72 -3.47
CA GLN A 122 32.79 -13.18 -3.34
C GLN A 122 32.30 -13.82 -4.65
N VAL A 123 32.93 -14.92 -5.08
CA VAL A 123 32.50 -15.69 -6.25
C VAL A 123 31.20 -16.42 -5.93
N VAL A 124 30.13 -16.12 -6.68
CA VAL A 124 28.80 -16.70 -6.46
C VAL A 124 28.36 -17.60 -7.62
N LEU A 125 28.84 -17.33 -8.84
CA LEU A 125 28.46 -18.04 -10.05
C LEU A 125 29.69 -18.29 -10.93
N TYR A 126 29.63 -19.32 -11.75
CA TYR A 126 30.55 -19.56 -12.85
C TYR A 126 29.83 -19.38 -14.17
N LEU A 127 30.39 -18.58 -15.07
CA LEU A 127 30.00 -18.49 -16.47
C LEU A 127 30.87 -19.44 -17.28
N CYS A 128 30.28 -20.49 -17.85
CA CYS A 128 30.98 -21.38 -18.76
C CYS A 128 30.48 -21.17 -20.18
N GLN A 129 31.36 -20.72 -21.07
CA GLN A 129 31.08 -20.51 -22.48
C GLN A 129 31.64 -21.67 -23.31
N PHE A 130 30.93 -22.05 -24.36
CA PHE A 130 31.23 -23.19 -25.21
C PHE A 130 31.24 -22.79 -26.68
N ARG A 131 32.28 -23.23 -27.38
CA ARG A 131 32.39 -23.11 -28.84
C ARG A 131 32.60 -24.49 -29.46
N ASP A 132 31.83 -24.80 -30.50
CA ASP A 132 31.93 -26.07 -31.22
C ASP A 132 33.18 -26.08 -32.13
N ILE A 133 34.15 -26.93 -31.80
CA ILE A 133 35.37 -27.15 -32.57
C ILE A 133 35.39 -28.55 -33.22
N THR A 134 34.26 -29.28 -33.19
CA THR A 134 34.11 -30.59 -33.83
C THR A 134 34.54 -30.63 -35.30
N PRO A 135 34.20 -29.63 -36.15
CA PRO A 135 34.64 -29.63 -37.54
C PRO A 135 36.16 -29.59 -37.71
N LEU A 136 36.89 -28.97 -36.77
CA LEU A 136 38.34 -28.78 -36.85
C LEU A 136 39.12 -30.05 -36.47
N LYS A 137 38.49 -30.98 -35.72
CA LYS A 137 39.12 -32.22 -35.24
C LYS A 137 38.72 -33.50 -35.98
N GLN A 138 37.72 -33.47 -36.86
CA GLN A 138 37.37 -34.64 -37.66
C GLN A 138 38.38 -34.85 -38.81
N PRO A 139 38.97 -36.05 -38.97
CA PRO A 139 39.83 -36.34 -40.12
C PRO A 139 39.01 -36.31 -41.43
N LEU A 140 39.59 -35.79 -42.51
CA LEU A 140 38.98 -35.69 -43.85
C LEU A 140 38.96 -37.02 -44.62
N ASP A 141 39.48 -38.09 -44.02
CA ASP A 141 39.77 -39.37 -44.66
C ASP A 141 38.92 -40.51 -44.07
N ASP A 142 37.61 -40.44 -44.29
CA ASP A 142 36.77 -41.65 -44.30
C ASP A 142 36.40 -41.94 -45.77
N GLU A 143 36.85 -43.08 -46.29
CA GLU A 143 36.63 -43.56 -47.67
C GLU A 143 35.14 -43.70 -48.08
N ASN A 144 34.21 -43.54 -47.14
CA ASN A 144 32.77 -43.73 -47.37
C ASN A 144 31.95 -42.46 -47.68
N ASN A 145 32.54 -41.25 -47.72
CA ASN A 145 31.80 -40.01 -47.97
C ASN A 145 32.00 -39.46 -49.40
N LYS A 146 31.15 -39.85 -50.35
CA LYS A 146 31.15 -39.29 -51.72
C LYS A 146 30.39 -37.97 -51.81
N GLY A 147 31.06 -36.97 -52.41
CA GLY A 147 30.45 -35.78 -53.04
C GLY A 147 29.88 -34.73 -52.09
N PHE A 148 28.57 -34.80 -51.83
CA PHE A 148 27.80 -33.70 -51.21
C PHE A 148 28.04 -33.58 -49.69
N SER A 149 28.22 -34.70 -48.98
CA SER A 149 28.57 -34.71 -47.55
C SER A 149 29.96 -34.13 -47.30
N ARG A 150 30.92 -34.43 -48.19
CA ARG A 150 32.28 -33.87 -48.18
C ARG A 150 32.26 -32.36 -48.44
N ILE A 151 31.49 -31.88 -49.41
CA ILE A 151 31.33 -30.45 -49.69
C ILE A 151 30.68 -29.73 -48.49
N LEU A 152 29.65 -30.32 -47.87
CA LEU A 152 29.00 -29.75 -46.68
C LEU A 152 29.96 -29.72 -45.47
N GLN A 153 30.79 -30.75 -45.31
CA GLN A 153 31.79 -30.85 -44.24
C GLN A 153 32.93 -29.85 -44.47
N ILE A 154 33.43 -29.72 -45.71
CA ILE A 154 34.40 -28.69 -46.12
C ILE A 154 33.81 -27.28 -45.95
N ALA A 155 32.54 -27.06 -46.30
CA ALA A 155 31.85 -25.79 -46.09
C ALA A 155 31.66 -25.47 -44.60
N LYS A 156 31.36 -26.47 -43.76
CA LYS A 156 31.30 -26.32 -42.29
C LYS A 156 32.69 -26.05 -41.69
N ILE A 157 33.73 -26.72 -42.17
CA ILE A 157 35.13 -26.50 -41.80
C ILE A 157 35.58 -25.12 -42.26
N ALA A 158 35.22 -24.68 -43.47
CA ALA A 158 35.55 -23.37 -44.01
C ALA A 158 34.78 -22.25 -43.31
N LYS A 159 33.51 -22.46 -42.90
CA LYS A 159 32.74 -21.51 -42.08
C LYS A 159 33.29 -21.42 -40.66
N SER A 160 33.61 -22.57 -40.06
CA SER A 160 34.26 -22.65 -38.75
C SER A 160 35.65 -22.02 -38.79
N ARG A 161 36.46 -22.32 -39.81
CA ARG A 161 37.76 -21.68 -40.08
C ARG A 161 37.64 -20.23 -40.52
N GLN A 162 36.57 -19.74 -41.13
CA GLN A 162 36.40 -18.30 -41.39
C GLN A 162 36.06 -17.56 -40.10
N GLN A 163 35.22 -18.14 -39.24
CA GLN A 163 34.97 -17.63 -37.89
C GLN A 163 36.21 -17.73 -36.99
N PHE A 164 37.08 -18.72 -37.23
CA PHE A 164 38.34 -18.92 -36.51
C PHE A 164 39.51 -18.08 -37.11
N ASN A 165 39.60 -17.92 -38.44
CA ASN A 165 40.69 -17.23 -39.15
C ASN A 165 40.41 -15.74 -39.41
N GLN A 166 39.19 -15.25 -39.26
CA GLN A 166 38.98 -13.80 -39.06
C GLN A 166 39.73 -13.29 -37.80
N ILE A 167 40.23 -14.20 -36.96
CA ILE A 167 41.08 -13.95 -35.81
C ILE A 167 42.59 -14.19 -36.12
N GLU A 168 42.95 -14.89 -37.20
CA GLU A 168 44.33 -15.34 -37.46
C GLU A 168 44.96 -14.89 -38.79
N THR A 169 44.25 -14.16 -39.67
CA THR A 169 44.84 -13.65 -40.92
C THR A 169 44.61 -12.15 -41.13
N LYS A 170 45.41 -11.35 -40.42
CA LYS A 170 46.12 -10.19 -40.99
C LYS A 170 47.48 -10.12 -40.30
N ASP A 171 48.52 -10.06 -41.11
CA ASP A 171 49.93 -9.85 -40.76
C ASP A 171 50.75 -11.08 -40.39
N LEU A 172 51.04 -11.89 -41.41
CA LEU A 172 52.29 -12.66 -41.46
C LEU A 172 53.00 -12.43 -42.80
N HIS A 173 53.47 -11.20 -43.04
CA HIS A 173 54.65 -10.90 -43.85
C HIS A 173 54.99 -9.40 -43.78
N LYS A 174 55.73 -8.99 -42.73
CA LYS A 174 56.84 -8.01 -42.76
C LYS A 174 57.21 -7.57 -41.34
N THR A 175 58.40 -8.01 -40.92
CA THR A 175 59.41 -7.26 -40.18
C THR A 175 58.98 -6.22 -39.13
N THR A 176 59.34 -6.56 -37.88
CA THR A 176 59.91 -5.67 -36.85
C THR A 176 58.99 -4.69 -36.10
N SER A 177 58.87 -4.95 -34.79
CA SER A 177 58.55 -4.03 -33.69
C SER A 177 57.14 -3.40 -33.62
N ALA A 178 56.56 -3.55 -32.42
CA ALA A 178 55.38 -2.88 -31.87
C ALA A 178 53.99 -3.46 -32.19
N THR A 179 53.11 -3.36 -31.18
CA THR A 179 51.65 -3.59 -31.16
C THR A 179 51.11 -5.03 -31.09
N SER A 180 51.36 -5.68 -29.95
CA SER A 180 50.59 -6.81 -29.41
C SER A 180 49.30 -6.36 -28.69
N SER A 181 48.41 -5.60 -29.35
CA SER A 181 47.26 -4.97 -28.66
C SER A 181 45.86 -5.45 -29.06
N ASN A 182 45.68 -6.20 -30.16
CA ASN A 182 44.33 -6.51 -30.66
C ASN A 182 43.86 -7.96 -30.46
N PHE A 183 44.75 -8.89 -30.10
CA PHE A 183 44.38 -10.29 -29.82
C PHE A 183 43.73 -10.47 -28.44
N ASN A 184 44.06 -9.61 -27.48
CA ASN A 184 43.51 -9.65 -26.13
C ASN A 184 42.06 -9.13 -26.02
N GLN A 185 41.48 -8.52 -27.06
CA GLN A 185 40.19 -7.83 -26.92
C GLN A 185 38.95 -8.68 -27.25
N VAL A 186 39.13 -9.80 -27.96
CA VAL A 186 38.00 -10.65 -28.42
C VAL A 186 37.75 -11.84 -27.48
N MET A 187 38.74 -12.25 -26.68
CA MET A 187 38.65 -13.41 -25.79
C MET A 187 39.01 -13.12 -24.32
N ASN A 188 39.51 -11.91 -23.99
CA ASN A 188 39.78 -11.53 -22.61
C ASN A 188 38.57 -10.77 -22.02
N LEU A 189 37.56 -11.53 -21.59
CA LEU A 189 36.59 -11.08 -20.58
C LEU A 189 37.16 -11.23 -19.16
N GLY A 190 38.49 -11.10 -19.00
CA GLY A 190 39.16 -11.10 -17.71
C GLY A 190 38.90 -9.80 -16.93
N GLY A 191 38.52 -9.97 -15.66
CA GLY A 191 38.63 -8.95 -14.62
C GLY A 191 37.49 -7.92 -14.53
N ASP A 192 37.39 -7.00 -15.48
CA ASP A 192 36.65 -5.73 -15.29
C ASP A 192 35.36 -5.59 -16.13
N LEU A 193 35.10 -6.55 -17.02
CA LEU A 193 33.99 -6.48 -17.97
C LEU A 193 32.84 -7.44 -17.68
N LEU A 194 32.98 -8.44 -16.80
CA LEU A 194 31.87 -9.32 -16.47
C LEU A 194 30.87 -8.59 -15.57
N PRO A 195 29.56 -8.57 -15.91
CA PRO A 195 28.57 -7.97 -15.03
C PRO A 195 28.60 -8.70 -13.69
N GLN A 196 28.71 -7.95 -12.60
CA GLN A 196 28.63 -8.51 -11.25
C GLN A 196 27.18 -8.95 -10.99
N TYR A 197 27.01 -10.01 -10.19
CA TYR A 197 25.67 -10.45 -9.78
C TYR A 197 25.12 -9.48 -8.72
N ARG A 198 24.62 -8.33 -9.17
CA ARG A 198 24.22 -7.21 -8.33
C ARG A 198 22.84 -6.69 -8.71
N GLN A 199 22.05 -6.34 -7.69
CA GLN A 199 20.86 -5.50 -7.89
C GLN A 199 21.30 -4.05 -8.08
N GLU A 200 21.56 -3.66 -9.32
CA GLU A 200 21.93 -2.28 -9.64
C GLU A 200 20.68 -1.49 -10.00
N THR A 201 20.65 -0.23 -9.57
CA THR A 201 19.79 0.74 -10.25
C THR A 201 20.27 0.83 -11.70
N PRO A 202 19.36 0.93 -12.68
CA PRO A 202 19.75 0.97 -14.09
C PRO A 202 20.79 2.07 -14.30
N LYS A 203 22.02 1.67 -14.67
CA LYS A 203 23.15 2.58 -14.87
C LYS A 203 22.82 3.50 -16.03
N THR A 204 22.55 4.76 -15.72
CA THR A 204 22.44 5.80 -16.74
C THR A 204 23.84 6.20 -17.21
N SER A 205 24.01 6.46 -18.51
CA SER A 205 25.24 7.06 -19.00
C SER A 205 25.51 8.41 -18.29
N PRO A 206 26.77 8.81 -18.05
CA PRO A 206 27.11 9.96 -17.22
C PRO A 206 26.55 11.30 -17.73
N HIS A 207 26.17 11.38 -19.01
CA HIS A 207 25.61 12.57 -19.62
C HIS A 207 24.07 12.61 -19.64
N ILE A 208 23.39 11.68 -18.95
CA ILE A 208 21.92 11.61 -18.93
C ILE A 208 21.39 11.88 -17.52
N ILE A 209 20.45 12.83 -17.43
CA ILE A 209 19.83 13.26 -16.19
C ILE A 209 18.49 12.55 -16.02
N LEU A 210 18.27 11.97 -14.84
CA LEU A 210 17.00 11.34 -14.48
C LEU A 210 15.90 12.40 -14.31
N HIS A 211 14.73 12.13 -14.86
CA HIS A 211 13.58 13.04 -14.80
C HIS A 211 13.08 13.30 -13.37
N TYR A 212 13.20 12.31 -12.49
CA TYR A 212 12.85 12.41 -11.06
C TYR A 212 14.02 12.85 -10.18
N SER A 213 15.15 13.27 -10.75
CA SER A 213 16.28 13.80 -9.99
C SER A 213 15.87 15.07 -9.22
N THR A 214 16.42 15.26 -8.02
CA THR A 214 16.20 16.46 -7.22
C THR A 214 16.67 17.71 -7.96
N PHE A 215 17.82 17.64 -8.63
CA PHE A 215 18.33 18.71 -9.49
C PHE A 215 17.33 19.06 -10.60
N LYS A 216 16.81 18.06 -11.32
CA LYS A 216 15.85 18.28 -12.41
C LYS A 216 14.54 18.88 -11.91
N THR A 217 14.08 18.47 -10.72
CA THR A 217 12.87 19.00 -10.10
C THR A 217 13.05 20.47 -9.72
N ILE A 218 14.19 20.84 -9.11
CA ILE A 218 14.50 22.25 -8.77
C ILE A 218 14.61 23.09 -10.04
N TRP A 219 15.34 22.60 -11.04
CA TRP A 219 15.43 23.26 -12.36
C TRP A 219 14.06 23.49 -12.97
N ASP A 220 13.18 22.49 -12.89
CA ASP A 220 11.82 22.56 -13.41
C ASP A 220 10.95 23.62 -12.74
N TRP A 221 11.13 23.84 -11.44
CA TRP A 221 10.51 24.94 -10.70
C TRP A 221 11.11 26.31 -11.09
N SER A 222 12.43 26.39 -11.29
CA SER A 222 13.07 27.61 -11.78
C SER A 222 12.55 27.99 -13.17
N ILE A 223 12.42 27.03 -14.10
CA ILE A 223 11.84 27.26 -15.42
C ILE A 223 10.38 27.70 -15.30
N LEU A 224 9.58 27.09 -14.42
CA LEU A 224 8.20 27.52 -14.21
C LEU A 224 8.12 28.99 -13.76
N ALA A 225 8.93 29.39 -12.78
CA ALA A 225 8.98 30.77 -12.30
C ALA A 225 9.40 31.75 -13.43
N LEU A 226 10.41 31.38 -14.22
CA LEU A 226 10.85 32.18 -15.37
C LEU A 226 9.77 32.26 -16.46
N THR A 227 9.02 31.19 -16.73
CA THR A 227 7.91 31.24 -17.69
C THR A 227 6.82 32.20 -17.23
N PHE A 228 6.49 32.21 -15.93
CA PHE A 228 5.53 33.16 -15.36
C PHE A 228 6.02 34.61 -15.47
N TYR A 229 7.30 34.86 -15.17
CA TYR A 229 7.94 36.16 -15.39
C TYR A 229 7.80 36.62 -16.85
N THR A 230 8.13 35.76 -17.83
CA THR A 230 8.02 36.13 -19.25
C THR A 230 6.57 36.35 -19.69
N ALA A 231 5.62 35.58 -19.15
CA ALA A 231 4.21 35.72 -19.47
C ALA A 231 3.63 37.06 -18.98
N PHE A 232 4.22 37.65 -17.94
CA PHE A 232 3.87 38.97 -17.42
C PHE A 232 4.64 40.10 -18.14
N ILE A 233 5.95 39.99 -18.29
CA ILE A 233 6.78 41.08 -18.84
C ILE A 233 6.60 41.26 -20.35
N VAL A 234 6.37 40.19 -21.12
CA VAL A 234 6.27 40.29 -22.59
C VAL A 234 5.06 41.14 -23.04
N PRO A 235 3.81 40.88 -22.59
CA PRO A 235 2.67 41.72 -22.94
C PRO A 235 2.80 43.15 -22.42
N TYR A 236 3.32 43.31 -21.20
CA TYR A 236 3.61 44.62 -20.63
C TYR A 236 4.56 45.44 -21.52
N ASN A 237 5.67 44.83 -21.95
CA ASN A 237 6.65 45.49 -22.81
C ASN A 237 6.06 45.82 -24.20
N ILE A 238 5.18 44.98 -24.74
CA ILE A 238 4.54 45.24 -26.04
C ILE A 238 3.54 46.40 -25.94
N ALA A 239 2.77 46.48 -24.86
CA ALA A 239 1.71 47.48 -24.70
C ALA A 239 2.21 48.82 -24.13
N PHE A 240 3.11 48.81 -23.13
CA PHE A 240 3.46 50.00 -22.35
C PHE A 240 4.89 50.54 -22.60
N LYS A 241 5.81 49.75 -23.17
CA LYS A 241 7.19 50.23 -23.41
C LYS A 241 7.26 51.00 -24.72
N THR A 242 7.50 52.30 -24.64
CA THR A 242 7.66 53.16 -25.81
C THR A 242 9.07 53.01 -26.40
N ARG A 243 9.18 53.09 -27.72
CA ARG A 243 10.41 52.95 -28.52
C ARG A 243 11.38 54.13 -28.36
N GLU A 244 11.53 54.66 -27.15
CA GLU A 244 12.53 55.68 -26.89
C GLU A 244 13.84 55.00 -26.53
N HIS A 245 14.89 55.27 -27.31
CA HIS A 245 16.22 54.82 -26.98
C HIS A 245 16.58 55.34 -25.59
N PRO A 246 17.08 54.49 -24.67
CA PRO A 246 17.64 55.02 -23.44
C PRO A 246 18.74 56.04 -23.80
N PRO A 247 18.86 57.16 -23.05
CA PRO A 247 19.92 58.12 -23.28
C PRO A 247 21.28 57.39 -23.31
N ARG A 248 22.11 57.70 -24.31
CA ARG A 248 23.41 57.05 -24.56
C ARG A 248 24.19 56.91 -23.24
N GLY A 249 24.39 55.67 -22.78
CA GLY A 249 25.19 55.34 -21.60
C GLY A 249 24.48 54.58 -20.48
N THR A 250 23.16 54.44 -20.50
CA THR A 250 22.44 53.61 -19.51
C THR A 250 22.12 52.22 -20.07
N ILE A 251 22.53 51.18 -19.34
CA ILE A 251 22.18 49.79 -19.64
C ILE A 251 20.69 49.62 -19.35
N ASP A 252 19.90 49.24 -20.35
CA ASP A 252 18.50 48.86 -20.15
C ASP A 252 18.45 47.56 -19.34
N MET A 253 18.27 47.69 -18.03
CA MET A 253 18.26 46.56 -17.10
C MET A 253 17.18 45.53 -17.46
N VAL A 254 16.08 45.95 -18.10
CA VAL A 254 15.01 45.05 -18.55
C VAL A 254 15.49 44.20 -19.73
N ALA A 255 16.20 44.80 -20.69
CA ALA A 255 16.78 44.07 -21.82
C ALA A 255 17.89 43.09 -21.38
N LEU A 256 18.68 43.47 -20.36
CA LEU A 256 19.67 42.57 -19.77
C LEU A 256 18.99 41.35 -19.11
N MET A 257 17.93 41.58 -18.33
CA MET A 257 17.18 40.49 -17.70
C MET A 257 16.51 39.58 -18.74
N ASP A 258 15.88 40.13 -19.78
CA ASP A 258 15.32 39.33 -20.88
C ASP A 258 16.39 38.46 -21.56
N SER A 259 17.61 38.99 -21.74
CA SER A 259 18.74 38.26 -22.32
C SER A 259 19.21 37.10 -21.42
N ILE A 260 19.30 37.32 -20.10
CA ILE A 260 19.65 36.28 -19.13
C ILE A 260 18.60 35.15 -19.15
N VAL A 261 17.32 35.52 -19.18
CA VAL A 261 16.21 34.57 -19.22
C VAL A 261 16.26 33.74 -20.51
N ASP A 262 16.53 34.36 -21.66
CA ASP A 262 16.68 33.65 -22.94
C ASP A 262 17.85 32.64 -22.91
N VAL A 263 18.98 32.96 -22.26
CA VAL A 263 20.11 32.02 -22.06
C VAL A 263 19.70 30.82 -21.20
N ILE A 264 18.94 31.03 -20.13
CA ILE A 264 18.46 29.94 -19.27
C ILE A 264 17.50 29.02 -20.04
N PHE A 265 16.60 29.58 -20.85
CA PHE A 265 15.72 28.78 -21.71
C PHE A 265 16.48 28.00 -22.78
N PHE A 266 17.56 28.56 -23.32
CA PHE A 266 18.43 27.83 -24.24
C PHE A 266 19.13 26.66 -23.54
N ALA A 267 19.63 26.86 -22.32
CA ALA A 267 20.19 25.79 -21.49
C ALA A 267 19.14 24.70 -21.19
N ASP A 268 17.87 25.06 -20.98
CA ASP A 268 16.78 24.10 -20.77
C ASP A 268 16.56 23.19 -22.00
N ILE A 269 16.67 23.73 -23.23
CA ILE A 269 16.60 22.91 -24.45
C ILE A 269 17.72 21.87 -24.46
N LEU A 270 18.95 22.28 -24.13
CA LEU A 270 20.10 21.36 -24.06
C LEU A 270 19.91 20.30 -22.98
N LEU A 271 19.36 20.68 -21.82
CA LEU A 271 19.05 19.72 -20.75
C LEU A 271 17.95 18.74 -21.16
N ASN A 272 16.91 19.19 -21.86
CA ASN A 272 15.82 18.32 -22.33
C ASN A 272 16.30 17.23 -23.30
N PHE A 273 17.34 17.50 -24.11
CA PHE A 273 18.00 16.47 -24.94
C PHE A 273 18.75 15.39 -24.15
N HIS A 274 19.05 15.66 -22.89
CA HIS A 274 19.80 14.79 -21.98
C HIS A 274 18.94 14.24 -20.83
N THR A 275 17.65 14.57 -20.77
CA THR A 275 16.76 14.08 -19.71
C THR A 275 15.97 12.85 -20.14
N THR A 276 15.91 11.84 -19.27
CA THR A 276 15.09 10.64 -19.48
C THR A 276 13.60 10.98 -19.58
N PHE A 277 12.79 10.12 -20.19
CA PHE A 277 11.32 10.23 -20.15
C PHE A 277 10.68 8.86 -19.83
N VAL A 278 9.42 8.89 -19.40
CA VAL A 278 8.63 7.68 -19.12
C VAL A 278 7.81 7.32 -20.36
N GLY A 279 8.01 6.11 -20.89
CA GLY A 279 7.24 5.62 -22.03
C GLY A 279 5.79 5.27 -21.68
N PRO A 280 4.93 5.00 -22.69
CA PRO A 280 3.54 4.60 -22.45
C PRO A 280 3.41 3.29 -21.65
N GLY A 281 4.41 2.41 -21.70
CA GLY A 281 4.48 1.19 -20.88
C GLY A 281 4.95 1.42 -19.44
N GLY A 282 5.21 2.66 -19.01
CA GLY A 282 5.70 2.98 -17.68
C GLY A 282 7.19 2.73 -17.45
N GLU A 283 7.90 2.25 -18.47
CA GLU A 283 9.36 2.09 -18.45
C GLU A 283 10.10 3.41 -18.61
N VAL A 284 11.27 3.53 -17.97
CA VAL A 284 12.13 4.71 -18.10
C VAL A 284 13.09 4.49 -19.25
N VAL A 285 12.96 5.30 -20.30
CA VAL A 285 13.84 5.24 -21.47
C VAL A 285 15.10 6.02 -21.19
N ILE A 286 16.24 5.33 -21.28
CA ILE A 286 17.57 5.88 -21.01
C ILE A 286 18.36 6.12 -22.30
N ASP A 287 17.99 5.52 -23.43
CA ASP A 287 18.77 5.63 -24.67
C ASP A 287 18.76 7.05 -25.27
N PRO A 288 19.93 7.69 -25.48
CA PRO A 288 20.02 9.09 -25.89
C PRO A 288 19.43 9.34 -27.28
N ASN A 289 19.56 8.38 -28.21
CA ASN A 289 19.02 8.52 -29.56
C ASN A 289 17.48 8.53 -29.54
N ILE A 290 16.87 7.70 -28.70
CA ILE A 290 15.42 7.62 -28.55
C ILE A 290 14.89 8.87 -27.86
N ILE A 291 15.58 9.34 -26.81
CA ILE A 291 15.25 10.61 -26.12
C ILE A 291 15.27 11.78 -27.10
N ARG A 292 16.36 11.93 -27.88
CA ARG A 292 16.51 13.02 -28.84
C ARG A 292 15.44 12.96 -29.93
N TYR A 293 15.20 11.79 -30.53
CA TYR A 293 14.17 11.63 -31.57
C TYR A 293 12.77 11.96 -31.05
N ASN A 294 12.43 11.48 -29.85
CA ASN A 294 11.15 11.77 -29.22
C ASN A 294 10.97 13.28 -28.95
N TYR A 295 12.02 13.95 -28.47
CA TYR A 295 11.98 15.39 -28.23
C TYR A 295 11.89 16.21 -29.53
N PHE A 296 12.64 15.82 -30.57
CA PHE A 296 12.57 16.45 -31.90
C PHE A 296 11.17 16.36 -32.51
N LYS A 297 10.51 15.21 -32.39
CA LYS A 297 9.16 15.00 -32.95
C LYS A 297 8.06 15.74 -32.19
N SER A 298 8.25 16.01 -30.91
CA SER A 298 7.19 16.51 -30.03
C SER A 298 7.28 18.02 -29.79
N TRP A 299 8.24 18.47 -28.98
CA TRP A 299 8.24 19.81 -28.39
C TRP A 299 9.40 20.69 -28.86
N PHE A 300 10.42 20.12 -29.49
CA PHE A 300 11.63 20.85 -29.88
C PHE A 300 11.33 22.09 -30.75
N LEU A 301 10.45 21.98 -31.75
CA LEU A 301 10.15 23.09 -32.66
C LEU A 301 9.53 24.29 -31.92
N ILE A 302 8.61 24.02 -31.00
CA ILE A 302 7.94 25.04 -30.17
C ILE A 302 8.96 25.68 -29.22
N ASP A 303 9.77 24.84 -28.56
CA ASP A 303 10.79 25.30 -27.62
C ASP A 303 11.85 26.17 -28.33
N LEU A 304 12.31 25.78 -29.52
CA LEU A 304 13.28 26.51 -30.33
C LEU A 304 12.74 27.88 -30.75
N LEU A 305 11.53 27.90 -31.33
CA LEU A 305 10.90 29.14 -31.80
C LEU A 305 10.69 30.12 -30.62
N SER A 306 10.32 29.58 -29.45
CA SER A 306 10.11 30.37 -28.24
C SER A 306 11.39 30.98 -27.64
N CYS A 307 12.58 30.46 -28.00
CA CYS A 307 13.87 30.82 -27.41
C CYS A 307 14.69 31.81 -28.26
N LEU A 308 14.22 32.15 -29.46
CA LEU A 308 14.98 33.01 -30.38
C LEU A 308 15.14 34.45 -29.80
N PRO A 309 16.37 35.00 -29.79
CA PRO A 309 16.63 36.35 -29.27
C PRO A 309 16.25 37.41 -30.31
N TYR A 310 14.95 37.68 -30.46
CA TYR A 310 14.41 38.65 -31.44
C TYR A 310 14.96 40.08 -31.29
N ASP A 311 15.37 40.45 -30.08
CA ASP A 311 15.96 41.77 -29.77
C ASP A 311 17.32 42.00 -30.43
N ILE A 312 18.11 40.93 -30.61
CA ILE A 312 19.42 40.99 -31.26
C ILE A 312 19.23 41.27 -32.76
N PHE A 313 18.26 40.60 -33.40
CA PHE A 313 17.94 40.82 -34.81
C PHE A 313 17.44 42.25 -35.09
N TYR A 314 16.77 42.88 -34.12
CA TYR A 314 16.35 44.29 -34.23
C TYR A 314 17.56 45.25 -34.21
N MET A 315 18.56 45.00 -33.36
CA MET A 315 19.78 45.82 -33.29
C MET A 315 20.62 45.75 -34.58
N PHE A 316 20.64 44.60 -35.26
CA PHE A 316 21.42 44.41 -36.50
C PHE A 316 20.77 44.99 -37.76
N LYS A 317 19.47 45.35 -37.75
CA LYS A 317 18.74 45.81 -38.95
C LYS A 317 18.19 47.22 -38.77
N HIS A 318 19.10 48.19 -38.74
CA HIS A 318 18.84 49.60 -38.36
C HIS A 318 18.02 50.41 -39.37
N ASN A 319 17.74 49.90 -40.58
CA ASN A 319 17.30 50.73 -41.72
C ASN A 319 15.81 50.68 -42.07
N ASP A 320 14.97 49.93 -41.34
CA ASP A 320 13.59 49.73 -41.79
C ASP A 320 12.59 49.68 -40.61
N GLU A 321 11.96 50.82 -40.31
CA GLU A 321 11.04 50.99 -39.17
C GLU A 321 9.84 50.02 -39.22
N ARG A 322 9.39 49.65 -40.43
CA ARG A 322 8.27 48.73 -40.63
C ARG A 322 8.64 47.31 -40.20
N MET A 323 9.82 46.85 -40.60
CA MET A 323 10.37 45.56 -40.15
C MET A 323 10.74 45.58 -38.68
N GLY A 324 11.21 46.70 -38.14
CA GLY A 324 11.42 46.87 -36.70
C GLY A 324 10.13 46.67 -35.88
N SER A 325 8.98 47.12 -36.40
CA SER A 325 7.68 46.92 -35.76
C SER A 325 7.20 45.46 -35.82
N LEU A 326 7.39 44.79 -36.95
CA LEU A 326 7.02 43.38 -37.12
C LEU A 326 7.91 42.47 -36.25
N LEU A 327 9.22 42.76 -36.18
CA LEU A 327 10.17 42.03 -35.32
C LEU A 327 9.84 42.22 -33.83
N SER A 328 9.38 43.41 -33.42
CA SER A 328 8.90 43.64 -32.06
C SER A 328 7.59 42.90 -31.75
N ALA A 329 6.71 42.69 -32.73
CA ALA A 329 5.48 41.91 -32.55
C ALA A 329 5.76 40.39 -32.45
N LEU A 330 6.84 39.90 -33.08
CA LEU A 330 7.29 38.52 -32.93
C LEU A 330 7.69 38.15 -31.50
N LYS A 331 7.88 39.11 -30.59
CA LYS A 331 8.05 38.85 -29.15
C LYS A 331 6.87 38.08 -28.54
N VAL A 332 5.66 38.18 -29.09
CA VAL A 332 4.50 37.40 -28.67
C VAL A 332 4.76 35.89 -28.74
N VAL A 333 5.63 35.44 -29.65
CA VAL A 333 6.05 34.04 -29.78
C VAL A 333 6.71 33.51 -28.49
N ARG A 334 7.28 34.40 -27.64
CA ARG A 334 7.79 34.02 -26.30
C ARG A 334 6.68 33.48 -25.38
N LEU A 335 5.40 33.79 -25.61
CA LEU A 335 4.29 33.22 -24.84
C LEU A 335 4.09 31.71 -25.09
N LEU A 336 4.62 31.17 -26.19
CA LEU A 336 4.63 29.71 -26.43
C LEU A 336 5.40 28.94 -25.34
N ARG A 337 6.25 29.62 -24.55
CA ARG A 337 6.90 29.05 -23.35
C ARG A 337 5.89 28.53 -22.31
N LEU A 338 4.65 29.04 -22.30
CA LEU A 338 3.58 28.50 -21.45
C LEU A 338 3.20 27.05 -21.80
N GLY A 339 3.47 26.60 -23.04
CA GLY A 339 3.34 25.19 -23.42
C GLY A 339 4.19 24.24 -22.55
N ARG A 340 5.24 24.76 -21.89
CA ARG A 340 6.04 23.99 -20.92
C ARG A 340 5.28 23.68 -19.63
N VAL A 341 4.36 24.54 -19.23
CA VAL A 341 3.48 24.32 -18.07
C VAL A 341 2.52 23.18 -18.37
N ALA A 342 1.97 23.14 -19.60
CA ALA A 342 1.09 22.07 -20.05
C ALA A 342 1.77 20.68 -19.96
N ARG A 343 3.08 20.58 -20.28
CA ARG A 343 3.85 19.34 -20.13
C ARG A 343 3.95 18.80 -18.70
N LYS A 344 3.84 19.68 -17.71
CA LYS A 344 3.93 19.33 -16.28
C LYS A 344 2.58 19.37 -15.58
N LEU A 345 1.52 19.73 -16.29
CA LEU A 345 0.19 19.90 -15.74
C LEU A 345 -0.28 18.61 -15.06
N ASP A 346 -0.06 17.44 -15.69
CA ASP A 346 -0.43 16.14 -15.12
C ASP A 346 0.20 15.89 -13.74
N ASN A 347 1.46 16.28 -13.53
CA ASN A 347 2.13 16.13 -12.23
C ASN A 347 1.59 17.09 -11.17
N TYR A 348 1.10 18.27 -11.59
CA TYR A 348 0.51 19.25 -10.69
C TYR A 348 -0.97 18.97 -10.41
N LEU A 349 -1.70 18.37 -11.36
CA LEU A 349 -3.11 17.98 -11.25
C LEU A 349 -3.37 16.95 -10.14
N GLU A 350 -2.36 16.16 -9.78
CA GLU A 350 -2.43 15.22 -8.65
C GLU A 350 -2.60 15.94 -7.29
N TYR A 351 -2.20 17.22 -7.18
CA TYR A 351 -2.22 17.97 -5.92
C TYR A 351 -3.25 19.12 -5.98
N GLY A 352 -4.39 18.94 -5.30
CA GLY A 352 -5.48 19.93 -5.29
C GLY A 352 -5.08 21.36 -4.89
N ALA A 353 -4.16 21.54 -3.93
CA ALA A 353 -3.69 22.88 -3.57
C ALA A 353 -2.81 23.53 -4.66
N ALA A 354 -2.01 22.73 -5.36
CA ALA A 354 -1.15 23.22 -6.45
C ALA A 354 -1.97 23.64 -7.67
N THR A 355 -3.06 22.91 -7.97
CA THR A 355 -3.98 23.27 -9.06
C THR A 355 -4.71 24.57 -8.77
N LEU A 356 -5.14 24.82 -7.52
CA LEU A 356 -5.72 26.09 -7.12
C LEU A 356 -4.74 27.25 -7.29
N LEU A 357 -3.51 27.08 -6.83
CA LEU A 357 -2.46 28.09 -7.01
C LEU A 357 -2.22 28.38 -8.50
N LEU A 358 -2.10 27.34 -9.33
CA LEU A 358 -1.92 27.48 -10.77
C LEU A 358 -3.08 28.22 -11.42
N LEU A 359 -4.32 27.91 -11.04
CA LEU A 359 -5.52 28.55 -11.57
C LEU A 359 -5.64 30.02 -11.11
N LEU A 360 -5.25 30.32 -9.86
CA LEU A 360 -5.16 31.70 -9.37
C LEU A 360 -4.08 32.49 -10.13
N CYS A 361 -2.91 31.90 -10.37
CA CYS A 361 -1.87 32.50 -11.20
C CYS A 361 -2.37 32.73 -12.64
N ALA A 362 -3.12 31.79 -13.21
CA ALA A 362 -3.73 31.93 -14.54
C ALA A 362 -4.78 33.05 -14.57
N TYR A 363 -5.57 33.22 -13.50
CA TYR A 363 -6.53 34.32 -13.35
C TYR A 363 -5.83 35.69 -13.33
N VAL A 364 -4.77 35.83 -12.53
CA VAL A 364 -3.96 37.06 -12.49
C VAL A 364 -3.32 37.34 -13.85
N LEU A 365 -2.80 36.30 -14.52
CA LEU A 365 -2.20 36.43 -15.83
C LEU A 365 -3.21 36.84 -16.90
N ALA A 366 -4.42 36.26 -16.90
CA ALA A 366 -5.49 36.62 -17.81
C ALA A 366 -5.95 38.08 -17.60
N ALA A 367 -6.12 38.51 -16.34
CA ALA A 367 -6.42 39.90 -16.03
C ALA A 367 -5.33 40.85 -16.56
N HIS A 368 -4.05 40.51 -16.35
CA HIS A 368 -2.92 41.26 -16.87
C HIS A 368 -2.91 41.35 -18.41
N TRP A 369 -3.15 40.24 -19.11
CA TRP A 369 -3.20 40.21 -20.58
C TRP A 369 -4.35 41.05 -21.13
N LEU A 370 -5.54 40.88 -20.56
CA LEU A 370 -6.71 41.66 -20.93
C LEU A 370 -6.48 43.16 -20.64
N ALA A 371 -5.77 43.51 -19.57
CA ALA A 371 -5.38 44.89 -19.27
C ALA A 371 -4.41 45.47 -20.32
N CYS A 372 -3.43 44.69 -20.76
CA CYS A 372 -2.51 45.10 -21.82
C CYS A 372 -3.23 45.31 -23.16
N VAL A 373 -4.18 44.43 -23.50
CA VAL A 373 -5.02 44.58 -24.70
C VAL A 373 -5.93 45.80 -24.57
N TRP A 374 -6.56 46.00 -23.40
CA TRP A 374 -7.41 47.16 -23.10
C TRP A 374 -6.67 48.49 -23.27
N PHE A 375 -5.42 48.56 -22.78
CA PHE A 375 -4.55 49.70 -22.99
C PHE A 375 -4.16 49.90 -24.46
N SER A 376 -3.83 48.83 -25.17
CA SER A 376 -3.49 48.89 -26.60
C SER A 376 -4.65 49.40 -27.45
N ILE A 377 -5.89 49.00 -27.14
CA ILE A 377 -7.12 49.51 -27.78
C ILE A 377 -7.28 51.01 -27.47
N GLY A 378 -7.12 51.41 -26.20
CA GLY A 378 -7.22 52.82 -25.80
C GLY A 378 -6.19 53.71 -26.50
N GLU A 379 -4.94 53.25 -26.63
CA GLU A 379 -3.89 53.99 -27.34
C GLU A 379 -4.18 54.09 -28.85
N TYR A 380 -4.71 53.02 -29.45
CA TYR A 380 -5.11 53.00 -30.87
C TYR A 380 -6.27 53.97 -31.15
N GLU A 381 -7.28 54.00 -30.30
CA GLU A 381 -8.43 54.90 -30.46
C GLU A 381 -8.07 56.38 -30.24
N VAL A 382 -7.14 56.68 -29.33
CA VAL A 382 -6.59 58.05 -29.18
C VAL A 382 -5.89 58.51 -30.46
N LYS A 383 -5.17 57.62 -31.15
CA LYS A 383 -4.51 57.93 -32.44
C LYS A 383 -5.53 58.13 -33.58
N ILE A 384 -6.58 57.32 -33.65
CA ILE A 384 -7.63 57.43 -34.69
C ILE A 384 -8.52 58.65 -34.47
N ARG A 385 -8.91 58.95 -33.24
CA ARG A 385 -9.78 60.08 -32.93
C ARG A 385 -9.17 61.42 -33.36
N PHE A 386 -7.84 61.51 -33.40
CA PHE A 386 -7.16 62.67 -33.99
C PHE A 386 -7.42 62.80 -35.50
N LEU A 387 -7.41 61.68 -36.24
CA LEU A 387 -7.71 61.65 -37.67
C LEU A 387 -9.21 61.89 -37.95
N VAL A 388 -10.08 61.45 -37.03
CA VAL A 388 -11.54 61.54 -37.13
C VAL A 388 -12.14 62.08 -35.83
N PRO A 389 -12.26 63.42 -35.66
CA PRO A 389 -12.74 64.04 -34.43
C PRO A 389 -14.20 63.74 -34.06
N SER A 390 -15.00 63.19 -34.99
CA SER A 390 -16.41 62.83 -34.77
C SER A 390 -16.60 61.57 -33.91
N MET A 391 -15.52 60.83 -33.61
CA MET A 391 -15.57 59.63 -32.79
C MET A 391 -15.83 59.95 -31.29
N PRO A 392 -16.64 59.13 -30.59
CA PRO A 392 -16.89 59.29 -29.16
C PRO A 392 -15.61 59.14 -28.32
N GLU A 393 -15.62 59.71 -27.11
CA GLU A 393 -14.44 59.70 -26.24
C GLU A 393 -14.19 58.32 -25.63
N GLY A 394 -13.10 57.67 -26.03
CA GLY A 394 -12.66 56.41 -25.42
C GLY A 394 -12.18 56.57 -23.97
N TRP A 395 -12.07 55.43 -23.28
CA TRP A 395 -11.80 55.34 -21.85
C TRP A 395 -10.49 56.04 -21.43
N LEU A 396 -9.45 55.93 -22.26
CA LEU A 396 -8.13 56.51 -21.97
C LEU A 396 -8.16 58.05 -22.05
N THR A 397 -9.00 58.61 -22.93
CA THR A 397 -9.18 60.07 -23.01
C THR A 397 -9.99 60.58 -21.82
N LYS A 398 -10.99 59.83 -21.36
CA LYS A 398 -11.76 60.17 -20.15
C LYS A 398 -10.87 60.15 -18.91
N LEU A 399 -10.07 59.10 -18.73
CA LEU A 399 -9.11 58.99 -17.63
C LEU A 399 -8.08 60.14 -17.64
N SER A 400 -7.59 60.50 -18.82
CA SER A 400 -6.66 61.63 -19.01
C SER A 400 -7.26 62.97 -18.56
N LYS A 401 -8.57 63.20 -18.80
CA LYS A 401 -9.29 64.38 -18.31
C LYS A 401 -9.50 64.35 -16.80
N GLU A 402 -9.88 63.20 -16.23
CA GLU A 402 -10.07 63.03 -14.79
C GLU A 402 -8.78 63.29 -14.00
N LEU A 403 -7.63 62.88 -14.54
CA LEU A 403 -6.31 63.10 -13.93
C LEU A 403 -5.69 64.47 -14.25
N ASN A 404 -6.39 65.36 -14.98
CA ASN A 404 -5.90 66.66 -15.45
C ASN A 404 -4.58 66.57 -16.25
N LEU A 405 -4.36 65.47 -16.97
CA LEU A 405 -3.17 65.23 -17.80
C LEU A 405 -3.60 64.99 -19.26
N PRO A 406 -4.07 66.02 -20.00
CA PRO A 406 -4.53 65.88 -21.38
C PRO A 406 -3.40 65.45 -22.33
N PHE A 407 -3.77 64.75 -23.39
CA PHE A 407 -2.86 64.43 -24.49
C PHE A 407 -2.62 65.66 -25.38
N ASN A 408 -1.35 65.97 -25.65
CA ASN A 408 -0.93 67.01 -26.59
C ASN A 408 -0.21 66.38 -27.79
N TYR A 409 -0.24 67.04 -28.96
CA TYR A 409 0.50 66.59 -30.14
C TYR A 409 1.42 67.71 -30.62
N THR A 410 2.65 67.38 -31.04
CA THR A 410 3.61 68.33 -31.62
C THR A 410 3.78 68.07 -33.12
N PHE A 411 3.75 69.13 -33.94
CA PHE A 411 3.72 69.04 -35.41
C PHE A 411 5.10 68.82 -36.08
N LYS A 412 6.18 68.61 -35.32
CA LYS A 412 7.53 68.40 -35.87
C LYS A 412 7.81 66.91 -36.04
N ASP A 413 7.68 66.43 -37.28
CA ASP A 413 8.11 65.12 -37.81
C ASP A 413 7.42 63.85 -37.29
N ARG A 414 6.19 63.64 -37.77
CA ARG A 414 5.30 62.48 -37.58
C ARG A 414 4.48 62.56 -36.30
N LEU A 415 3.21 62.16 -36.39
CA LEU A 415 2.20 62.11 -35.32
C LEU A 415 2.70 61.40 -34.06
N ARG A 416 3.45 62.11 -33.21
CA ARG A 416 3.88 61.63 -31.89
C ARG A 416 2.92 62.20 -30.86
N LEU A 417 2.22 61.29 -30.19
CA LEU A 417 1.38 61.57 -29.02
C LEU A 417 2.30 61.90 -27.84
N ILE A 418 2.26 63.12 -27.31
CA ILE A 418 3.08 63.57 -26.18
C ILE A 418 2.17 64.08 -25.06
N GLY A 419 2.27 63.50 -23.87
CA GLY A 419 1.37 63.78 -22.75
C GLY A 419 0.44 62.60 -22.46
N GLY A 420 -0.60 62.84 -21.65
CA GLY A 420 -1.43 61.77 -21.09
C GLY A 420 -1.02 61.34 -19.68
N PRO A 421 -1.79 60.43 -19.06
CA PRO A 421 -1.50 59.90 -17.73
C PRO A 421 -0.18 59.13 -17.71
N GLN A 422 0.51 59.13 -16.56
CA GLN A 422 1.71 58.31 -16.36
C GLN A 422 1.41 56.85 -16.68
N ARG A 423 2.33 56.14 -17.35
CA ARG A 423 2.10 54.74 -17.78
C ARG A 423 1.86 53.78 -16.62
N SER A 424 2.45 54.05 -15.46
CA SER A 424 2.17 53.34 -14.21
C SER A 424 0.70 53.49 -13.80
N SER A 425 0.17 54.72 -13.82
CA SER A 425 -1.23 55.01 -13.54
C SER A 425 -2.16 54.38 -14.59
N ALA A 426 -1.85 54.51 -15.88
CA ALA A 426 -2.66 53.90 -16.94
C ALA A 426 -2.69 52.37 -16.85
N TYR A 427 -1.57 51.73 -16.50
CA TYR A 427 -1.51 50.28 -16.26
C TYR A 427 -2.38 49.87 -15.06
N ILE A 428 -2.25 50.57 -13.93
CA ILE A 428 -3.05 50.29 -12.74
C ILE A 428 -4.54 50.48 -13.02
N SER A 429 -4.93 51.53 -13.74
CA SER A 429 -6.32 51.79 -14.15
C SER A 429 -6.85 50.71 -15.11
N ALA A 430 -6.05 50.26 -16.09
CA ALA A 430 -6.42 49.17 -16.98
C ALA A 430 -6.56 47.83 -16.24
N LEU A 431 -5.65 47.54 -15.32
CA LEU A 431 -5.72 46.34 -14.48
C LEU A 431 -6.92 46.39 -13.53
N TYR A 432 -7.22 47.56 -12.94
CA TYR A 432 -8.39 47.77 -12.11
C TYR A 432 -9.69 47.50 -12.88
N PHE A 433 -9.82 48.05 -14.09
CA PHE A 433 -10.99 47.81 -14.95
C PHE A 433 -11.15 46.31 -15.25
N THR A 434 -10.10 45.67 -15.74
CA THR A 434 -10.15 44.24 -16.08
C THR A 434 -10.41 43.36 -14.86
N MET A 435 -9.75 43.59 -13.73
CA MET A 435 -10.04 42.87 -12.48
C MET A 435 -11.50 43.05 -12.03
N SER A 436 -12.05 44.27 -12.14
CA SER A 436 -13.44 44.52 -11.78
C SER A 436 -14.43 43.78 -12.69
N CYS A 437 -14.09 43.60 -13.97
CA CYS A 437 -14.88 42.83 -14.94
C CYS A 437 -14.72 41.32 -14.71
N LEU A 438 -13.49 40.82 -14.54
CA LEU A 438 -13.20 39.41 -14.23
C LEU A 438 -13.80 38.94 -12.90
N SER A 439 -13.92 39.84 -11.93
CA SER A 439 -14.56 39.58 -10.63
C SER A 439 -16.07 39.78 -10.66
N THR A 440 -16.65 40.16 -11.81
CA THR A 440 -18.08 40.48 -11.99
C THR A 440 -18.61 41.64 -11.12
N VAL A 441 -17.72 42.47 -10.56
CA VAL A 441 -18.11 43.60 -9.68
C VAL A 441 -18.59 44.80 -10.50
N GLY A 442 -17.83 45.17 -11.54
CA GLY A 442 -18.24 46.21 -12.49
C GLY A 442 -18.53 47.59 -11.89
N PHE A 443 -17.57 48.18 -11.15
CA PHE A 443 -17.75 49.47 -10.46
C PHE A 443 -18.19 50.65 -11.35
N GLY A 444 -17.91 50.63 -12.65
CA GLY A 444 -18.38 51.65 -13.60
C GLY A 444 -17.51 52.91 -13.73
N ASN A 445 -16.47 53.09 -12.92
CA ASN A 445 -15.56 54.25 -13.02
C ASN A 445 -14.83 54.30 -14.38
N ILE A 446 -14.45 53.14 -14.90
CA ILE A 446 -13.90 52.98 -16.26
C ILE A 446 -14.88 52.08 -16.98
N ALA A 447 -15.41 52.53 -18.12
CA ALA A 447 -16.42 51.82 -18.88
C ALA A 447 -16.15 51.92 -20.38
N SER A 448 -16.57 50.89 -21.12
CA SER A 448 -16.53 50.87 -22.58
C SER A 448 -17.55 51.82 -23.18
N THR A 449 -17.09 52.71 -24.04
CA THR A 449 -17.87 53.81 -24.61
C THR A 449 -17.94 53.74 -26.12
N THR A 450 -16.82 53.41 -26.76
CA THR A 450 -16.71 53.20 -28.21
C THR A 450 -17.15 51.79 -28.58
N ASP A 451 -17.44 51.55 -29.86
CA ASP A 451 -17.94 50.25 -30.30
C ASP A 451 -16.85 49.16 -30.24
N ASN A 452 -15.59 49.50 -30.48
CA ASN A 452 -14.48 48.55 -30.31
C ASN A 452 -14.27 48.20 -28.84
N GLU A 453 -14.36 49.19 -27.93
CA GLU A 453 -14.29 48.97 -26.48
C GLU A 453 -15.45 48.07 -26.00
N LYS A 454 -16.66 48.27 -26.53
CA LYS A 454 -17.84 47.45 -26.16
C LYS A 454 -17.71 46.02 -26.65
N VAL A 455 -17.27 45.79 -27.90
CA VAL A 455 -17.03 44.44 -28.44
C VAL A 455 -16.00 43.71 -27.58
N PHE A 456 -14.89 44.38 -27.25
CA PHE A 456 -13.89 43.81 -26.35
C PHE A 456 -14.43 43.57 -24.93
N GLY A 457 -15.25 44.49 -24.40
CA GLY A 457 -15.93 44.34 -23.11
C GLY A 457 -16.83 43.11 -23.07
N VAL A 458 -17.62 42.86 -24.11
CA VAL A 458 -18.46 41.64 -24.22
C VAL A 458 -17.59 40.38 -24.26
N CYS A 459 -16.54 40.35 -25.08
CA CYS A 459 -15.60 39.22 -25.11
C CYS A 459 -14.94 38.98 -23.75
N MET A 460 -14.55 40.05 -23.06
CA MET A 460 -13.96 40.00 -21.73
C MET A 460 -14.94 39.42 -20.70
N MET A 461 -16.21 39.84 -20.73
CA MET A 461 -17.25 39.34 -19.82
C MET A 461 -17.52 37.84 -20.02
N ILE A 462 -17.49 37.33 -21.26
CA ILE A 462 -17.64 35.89 -21.54
C ILE A 462 -16.47 35.09 -20.95
N ILE A 463 -15.23 35.55 -21.19
CA ILE A 463 -14.02 34.90 -20.65
C ILE A 463 -14.02 34.97 -19.12
N ALA A 464 -14.40 36.11 -18.55
CA ALA A 464 -14.53 36.31 -17.11
C ALA A 464 -15.50 35.31 -16.48
N ALA A 465 -16.70 35.17 -17.05
CA ALA A 465 -17.71 34.24 -16.54
C ALA A 465 -17.20 32.78 -16.52
N LEU A 466 -16.53 32.35 -17.59
CA LEU A 466 -15.97 30.99 -17.69
C LEU A 466 -14.82 30.77 -16.69
N LEU A 467 -13.87 31.70 -16.59
CA LEU A 467 -12.76 31.61 -15.64
C LEU A 467 -13.24 31.62 -14.19
N TYR A 468 -14.19 32.51 -13.86
CA TYR A 468 -14.77 32.61 -12.52
C TYR A 468 -15.49 31.32 -12.15
N ALA A 469 -16.33 30.77 -13.04
CA ALA A 469 -16.99 29.49 -12.83
C ALA A 469 -16.00 28.33 -12.61
N ALA A 470 -14.90 28.29 -13.38
CA ALA A 470 -13.86 27.27 -13.21
C ALA A 470 -13.14 27.38 -11.85
N ILE A 471 -12.80 28.60 -11.40
CA ILE A 471 -12.18 28.84 -10.09
C ILE A 471 -13.07 28.37 -8.95
N PHE A 472 -14.34 28.78 -8.97
CA PHE A 472 -15.30 28.37 -7.93
C PHE A 472 -15.59 26.86 -7.97
N GLY A 473 -15.63 26.25 -9.15
CA GLY A 473 -15.76 24.79 -9.30
C GLY A 473 -14.58 24.04 -8.67
N HIS A 474 -13.35 24.45 -8.98
CA HIS A 474 -12.15 23.84 -8.40
C HIS A 474 -12.03 24.09 -6.89
N MET A 475 -12.35 25.30 -6.42
CA MET A 475 -12.35 25.61 -4.99
C MET A 475 -13.34 24.72 -4.23
N THR A 476 -14.56 24.54 -4.76
CA THR A 476 -15.56 23.64 -4.19
C THR A 476 -15.05 22.20 -4.11
N ASN A 477 -14.45 21.69 -5.19
CA ASN A 477 -13.87 20.33 -5.22
C ASN A 477 -12.77 20.14 -4.16
N ILE A 478 -11.90 21.13 -3.95
CA ILE A 478 -10.83 21.05 -2.94
C ILE A 478 -11.43 21.04 -1.53
N ILE A 479 -12.40 21.92 -1.26
CA ILE A 479 -13.08 21.96 0.04
C ILE A 479 -13.75 20.62 0.32
N GLN A 480 -14.42 20.03 -0.67
CA GLN A 480 -15.03 18.69 -0.57
C GLN A 480 -13.97 17.60 -0.31
N GLN A 481 -12.84 17.64 -1.01
CA GLN A 481 -11.75 16.66 -0.80
C GLN A 481 -11.15 16.77 0.60
N MET A 482 -10.86 18.00 1.08
CA MET A 482 -10.31 18.25 2.41
C MET A 482 -11.26 17.83 3.53
N THR A 483 -12.57 18.04 3.36
CA THR A 483 -13.59 17.69 4.35
C THR A 483 -14.11 16.26 4.20
N SER A 484 -13.68 15.52 3.17
CA SER A 484 -14.21 14.18 2.85
C SER A 484 -14.13 13.19 4.01
N ALA A 485 -13.05 13.21 4.80
CA ALA A 485 -12.90 12.33 5.96
C ALA A 485 -13.87 12.69 7.09
N THR A 486 -14.06 13.98 7.35
CA THR A 486 -15.00 14.49 8.35
C THR A 486 -16.45 14.24 7.95
N ILE A 487 -16.78 14.37 6.66
CA ILE A 487 -18.10 14.04 6.13
C ILE A 487 -18.39 12.55 6.35
N ARG A 488 -17.47 11.64 5.97
CA ARG A 488 -17.64 10.20 6.21
C ARG A 488 -17.84 9.85 7.68
N TYR A 489 -17.12 10.52 8.59
CA TYR A 489 -17.30 10.36 10.03
C TYR A 489 -18.72 10.73 10.47
N HIS A 490 -19.17 11.93 10.08
CA HIS A 490 -20.50 12.40 10.46
C HIS A 490 -21.62 11.57 9.82
N ASP A 491 -21.48 11.15 8.57
CA ASP A 491 -22.42 10.25 7.91
C ASP A 491 -22.53 8.92 8.64
N MET A 492 -21.40 8.31 9.01
CA MET A 492 -21.37 7.07 9.79
C MET A 492 -22.07 7.24 11.14
N ILE A 493 -21.74 8.28 11.90
CA ILE A 493 -22.34 8.56 13.20
C ILE A 493 -23.85 8.84 13.08
N ALA A 494 -24.27 9.57 12.04
CA ALA A 494 -25.68 9.85 11.77
C ALA A 494 -26.45 8.55 11.49
N ASN A 495 -25.90 7.67 10.63
CA ASN A 495 -26.50 6.37 10.32
C ASN A 495 -26.62 5.47 11.55
N VAL A 496 -25.58 5.41 12.41
CA VAL A 496 -25.62 4.64 13.66
C VAL A 496 -26.68 5.20 14.61
N ARG A 497 -26.77 6.53 14.76
CA ARG A 497 -27.79 7.16 15.61
C ARG A 497 -29.20 6.91 15.09
N GLU A 498 -29.40 6.99 13.78
CA GLU A 498 -30.68 6.69 13.16
C GLU A 498 -31.06 5.22 13.37
N PHE A 499 -30.12 4.28 13.21
CA PHE A 499 -30.33 2.87 13.49
C PHE A 499 -30.74 2.61 14.95
N ILE A 500 -30.04 3.21 15.91
CA ILE A 500 -30.36 3.13 17.35
C ILE A 500 -31.79 3.60 17.62
N LYS A 501 -32.19 4.71 16.98
CA LYS A 501 -33.54 5.27 17.12
C LYS A 501 -34.60 4.39 16.47
N LEU A 502 -34.33 3.85 15.28
CA LEU A 502 -35.26 2.99 14.53
C LEU A 502 -35.53 1.66 15.25
N GLN A 503 -34.52 1.10 15.91
CA GLN A 503 -34.63 -0.18 16.62
C GLN A 503 -34.98 -0.03 18.12
N GLU A 504 -35.24 1.20 18.58
CA GLU A 504 -35.58 1.50 19.99
C GLU A 504 -34.57 0.90 20.99
N VAL A 505 -33.29 1.00 20.67
CA VAL A 505 -32.21 0.42 21.51
C VAL A 505 -32.17 1.10 22.88
N PRO A 506 -32.07 0.35 24.00
CA PRO A 506 -31.97 0.93 25.33
C PRO A 506 -30.81 1.93 25.47
N ASN A 507 -31.01 3.01 26.21
CA ASN A 507 -30.05 4.12 26.33
C ASN A 507 -28.65 3.65 26.77
N GLU A 508 -28.56 2.68 27.68
CA GLU A 508 -27.28 2.13 28.14
C GLU A 508 -26.50 1.44 27.02
N LEU A 509 -27.17 0.66 26.17
CA LEU A 509 -26.53 0.00 25.03
C LEU A 509 -26.23 1.02 23.93
N ALA A 510 -27.11 1.99 23.71
CA ALA A 510 -26.94 3.05 22.72
C ALA A 510 -25.68 3.90 23.01
N GLU A 511 -25.48 4.32 24.26
CA GLU A 511 -24.29 5.09 24.68
C GLU A 511 -23.01 4.27 24.46
N ARG A 512 -23.01 3.00 24.87
CA ARG A 512 -21.88 2.09 24.65
C ARG A 512 -21.54 1.89 23.16
N VAL A 513 -22.55 1.69 22.32
CA VAL A 513 -22.35 1.55 20.86
C VAL A 513 -21.76 2.83 20.27
N MET A 514 -22.25 3.99 20.69
CA MET A 514 -21.74 5.28 20.21
C MET A 514 -20.29 5.51 20.64
N ASP A 515 -19.95 5.26 21.91
CA ASP A 515 -18.59 5.39 22.43
C ASP A 515 -17.61 4.43 21.73
N TYR A 516 -18.04 3.21 21.44
CA TYR A 516 -17.27 2.25 20.67
C TYR A 516 -16.98 2.77 19.24
N VAL A 517 -18.00 3.28 18.54
CA VAL A 517 -17.83 3.78 17.16
C VAL A 517 -16.92 5.02 17.14
N ILE A 518 -17.10 5.95 18.09
CA ILE A 518 -16.27 7.17 18.20
C ILE A 518 -14.82 6.83 18.52
N SER A 519 -14.58 5.95 19.50
CA SER A 519 -13.22 5.54 19.89
C SER A 519 -12.52 4.74 18.79
N THR A 520 -13.23 3.83 18.12
CA THR A 520 -12.71 3.08 16.97
C THR A 520 -12.32 4.00 15.83
N TRP A 521 -13.13 5.02 15.52
CA TRP A 521 -12.79 6.01 14.51
C TRP A 521 -11.56 6.84 14.89
N ALA A 522 -11.45 7.27 16.16
CA ALA A 522 -10.30 8.04 16.64
C ALA A 522 -8.97 7.29 16.47
N MET A 523 -9.00 5.96 16.63
CA MET A 523 -7.81 5.12 16.50
C MET A 523 -7.51 4.72 15.04
N THR A 524 -8.51 4.26 14.30
CA THR A 524 -8.34 3.79 12.91
C THR A 524 -8.30 4.92 11.89
N LYS A 525 -8.73 6.13 12.27
CA LYS A 525 -8.95 7.29 11.39
C LYS A 525 -9.89 6.98 10.21
N GLY A 526 -10.79 6.01 10.37
CA GLY A 526 -11.71 5.57 9.33
C GLY A 526 -11.08 4.74 8.22
N ILE A 527 -9.92 4.11 8.48
CA ILE A 527 -9.23 3.24 7.53
C ILE A 527 -9.64 1.79 7.78
N ASP A 528 -10.23 1.17 6.77
CA ASP A 528 -10.48 -0.27 6.75
C ASP A 528 -9.19 -1.03 6.44
N THR A 529 -8.60 -1.63 7.47
CA THR A 529 -7.35 -2.40 7.38
C THR A 529 -7.46 -3.58 6.42
N SER A 530 -8.61 -4.27 6.40
CA SER A 530 -8.84 -5.44 5.54
C SER A 530 -8.84 -5.07 4.07
N LYS A 531 -9.45 -3.93 3.73
CA LYS A 531 -9.49 -3.38 2.37
C LYS A 531 -8.15 -2.83 1.91
N VAL A 532 -7.38 -2.21 2.81
CA VAL A 532 -6.02 -1.76 2.45
C VAL A 532 -5.11 -2.96 2.17
N LEU A 533 -5.21 -4.01 2.98
CA LEU A 533 -4.44 -5.23 2.79
C LEU A 533 -4.85 -6.01 1.53
N SER A 534 -6.05 -5.79 0.98
CA SER A 534 -6.48 -6.44 -0.26
C SER A 534 -5.88 -5.82 -1.53
N TYR A 535 -5.41 -4.57 -1.47
CA TYR A 535 -4.66 -3.94 -2.56
C TYR A 535 -3.23 -4.48 -2.68
N CYS A 536 -2.70 -5.07 -1.62
CA CYS A 536 -1.33 -5.60 -1.59
C CYS A 536 -1.28 -7.05 -2.12
N PRO A 537 -0.21 -7.44 -2.83
CA PRO A 537 0.00 -8.83 -3.21
C PRO A 537 0.24 -9.72 -1.98
N LYS A 538 0.02 -11.03 -2.12
CA LYS A 538 0.07 -12.01 -1.02
C LYS A 538 1.33 -11.90 -0.16
N ASP A 539 2.50 -11.72 -0.79
CA ASP A 539 3.80 -11.65 -0.11
C ASP A 539 3.91 -10.39 0.77
N MET A 540 3.67 -9.21 0.18
CA MET A 540 3.66 -7.94 0.93
C MET A 540 2.58 -7.91 2.02
N LYS A 541 1.40 -8.50 1.75
CA LYS A 541 0.34 -8.61 2.75
C LYS A 541 0.83 -9.41 3.96
N ALA A 542 1.48 -10.55 3.74
CA ALA A 542 2.02 -11.37 4.82
C ALA A 542 3.08 -10.61 5.63
N ASP A 543 4.00 -9.90 4.98
CA ASP A 543 5.02 -9.10 5.66
C ASP A 543 4.43 -7.95 6.50
N ILE A 544 3.44 -7.23 5.96
CA ILE A 544 2.72 -6.20 6.72
C ILE A 544 2.01 -6.83 7.93
N CYS A 545 1.34 -7.96 7.75
CA CYS A 545 0.69 -8.69 8.83
C CYS A 545 1.70 -9.14 9.90
N VAL A 546 2.89 -9.60 9.52
CA VAL A 546 3.96 -9.97 10.47
C VAL A 546 4.39 -8.75 11.27
N HIS A 547 4.55 -7.60 10.61
CA HIS A 547 4.90 -6.35 11.28
C HIS A 547 3.81 -5.86 12.25
N LEU A 548 2.53 -5.95 11.86
CA LEU A 548 1.40 -5.59 12.72
C LEU A 548 1.37 -6.46 13.98
N ASN A 549 1.59 -7.76 13.82
CA ASN A 549 1.56 -8.76 14.89
C ASN A 549 2.90 -8.95 15.62
N ARG A 550 3.91 -8.08 15.38
CA ARG A 550 5.27 -8.24 15.92
C ARG A 550 5.33 -8.32 17.44
N LYS A 551 4.40 -7.67 18.15
CA LYS A 551 4.34 -7.71 19.62
C LYS A 551 4.03 -9.13 20.09
N VAL A 552 3.05 -9.81 19.46
CA VAL A 552 2.70 -11.20 19.76
C VAL A 552 3.88 -12.14 19.47
N PHE A 553 4.48 -12.03 18.29
CA PHE A 553 5.55 -12.96 17.88
C PHE A 553 6.85 -12.80 18.69
N ASN A 554 7.17 -11.59 19.13
CA ASN A 554 8.39 -11.34 19.89
C ASN A 554 8.21 -11.53 21.41
N GLU A 555 7.02 -11.27 21.95
CA GLU A 555 6.79 -11.36 23.41
C GLU A 555 6.48 -12.79 23.86
N HIS A 556 5.83 -13.61 23.04
CA HIS A 556 5.48 -14.99 23.43
C HIS A 556 6.53 -16.02 23.00
N ALA A 557 7.04 -16.78 23.97
CA ALA A 557 8.06 -17.80 23.76
C ALA A 557 7.65 -18.94 22.80
N CYS A 558 6.35 -19.15 22.58
CA CYS A 558 5.86 -20.19 21.68
C CYS A 558 6.22 -19.95 20.20
N PHE A 559 6.39 -18.69 19.78
CA PHE A 559 6.69 -18.33 18.40
C PHE A 559 8.19 -18.19 18.10
N ARG A 560 9.06 -18.23 19.11
CA ARG A 560 10.52 -18.09 18.94
C ARG A 560 11.15 -19.16 18.05
N LEU A 561 10.55 -20.36 18.01
CA LEU A 561 11.00 -21.48 17.17
C LEU A 561 10.22 -21.60 15.85
N ALA A 562 9.33 -20.65 15.53
CA ALA A 562 8.60 -20.65 14.28
C ALA A 562 9.53 -20.28 13.11
N SER A 563 9.38 -20.97 11.98
CA SER A 563 10.03 -20.55 10.74
C SER A 563 9.36 -19.29 10.20
N ASP A 564 10.06 -18.52 9.35
CA ASP A 564 9.51 -17.31 8.73
C ASP A 564 8.23 -17.61 7.92
N GLY A 565 8.21 -18.71 7.16
CA GLY A 565 7.02 -19.17 6.45
C GLY A 565 5.85 -19.51 7.39
N CYS A 566 6.13 -20.05 8.58
CA CYS A 566 5.11 -20.31 9.60
C CYS A 566 4.56 -19.00 10.18
N LEU A 567 5.43 -18.06 10.56
CA LEU A 567 5.03 -16.73 11.06
C LEU A 567 4.17 -15.96 10.06
N ARG A 568 4.56 -15.97 8.78
CA ARG A 568 3.78 -15.36 7.68
C ARG A 568 2.37 -15.96 7.59
N GLN A 569 2.24 -17.28 7.69
CA GLN A 569 0.94 -17.95 7.63
C GLN A 569 0.08 -17.64 8.87
N PHE A 570 0.69 -17.60 10.06
CA PHE A 570 0.01 -17.18 11.30
C PHE A 570 -0.47 -15.73 11.22
N ALA A 571 0.38 -14.83 10.73
CA ALA A 571 0.13 -13.39 10.74
C ALA A 571 -1.09 -12.99 9.90
N VAL A 572 -1.32 -13.68 8.77
CA VAL A 572 -2.47 -13.42 7.88
C VAL A 572 -3.81 -13.81 8.54
N HIS A 573 -3.79 -14.70 9.53
CA HIS A 573 -4.97 -15.17 10.25
C HIS A 573 -5.16 -14.53 11.63
N LEU A 574 -4.22 -13.69 12.06
CA LEU A 574 -4.35 -12.93 13.29
C LEU A 574 -5.17 -11.66 13.04
N GLU A 575 -6.23 -11.50 13.83
CA GLU A 575 -7.11 -10.34 13.82
C GLU A 575 -6.78 -9.45 15.02
N SER A 576 -6.67 -8.14 14.80
CA SER A 576 -6.47 -7.15 15.87
C SER A 576 -7.82 -6.57 16.27
N ASN A 577 -8.19 -6.77 17.53
CA ASN A 577 -9.43 -6.31 18.11
C ASN A 577 -9.13 -5.36 19.26
N HIS A 578 -9.96 -4.35 19.40
CA HIS A 578 -9.83 -3.34 20.44
C HIS A 578 -11.10 -3.36 21.28
N ALA A 579 -10.95 -3.42 22.60
CA ALA A 579 -12.07 -3.40 23.53
C ALA A 579 -11.96 -2.19 24.47
N ALA A 580 -13.09 -1.53 24.71
CA ALA A 580 -13.16 -0.38 25.61
C ALA A 580 -13.35 -0.85 27.07
N PRO A 581 -13.07 0.01 28.07
CA PRO A 581 -13.35 -0.30 29.46
C PRO A 581 -14.81 -0.70 29.68
N GLY A 582 -15.03 -1.82 30.38
CA GLY A 582 -16.35 -2.38 30.67
C GLY A 582 -16.89 -3.33 29.60
N ASP A 583 -16.26 -3.42 28.43
CA ASP A 583 -16.70 -4.35 27.39
C ASP A 583 -16.38 -5.80 27.75
N LEU A 584 -17.32 -6.68 27.42
CA LEU A 584 -17.21 -8.13 27.63
C LEU A 584 -16.75 -8.78 26.32
N ILE A 585 -15.62 -9.48 26.38
CA ILE A 585 -15.03 -10.20 25.25
C ILE A 585 -15.67 -11.58 25.12
N TYR A 586 -15.93 -12.22 26.26
CA TYR A 586 -16.63 -13.50 26.33
C TYR A 586 -17.71 -13.46 27.39
N HIS A 587 -18.81 -14.14 27.09
CA HIS A 587 -19.87 -14.42 28.05
C HIS A 587 -19.81 -15.88 28.57
N THR A 588 -20.24 -16.09 29.81
CA THR A 588 -20.46 -17.44 30.37
C THR A 588 -21.42 -18.24 29.48
N GLY A 589 -21.02 -19.47 29.11
CA GLY A 589 -21.78 -20.35 28.21
C GLY A 589 -21.50 -20.15 26.71
N GLU A 590 -20.81 -19.09 26.31
CA GLU A 590 -20.42 -18.84 24.92
C GLU A 590 -19.39 -19.86 24.41
N SER A 591 -19.36 -20.11 23.11
CA SER A 591 -18.36 -21.03 22.54
C SER A 591 -16.98 -20.38 22.50
N VAL A 592 -15.99 -21.04 23.08
CA VAL A 592 -14.59 -20.58 23.01
C VAL A 592 -14.00 -21.06 21.69
N ASP A 593 -14.04 -20.21 20.66
CA ASP A 593 -13.64 -20.53 19.28
C ASP A 593 -12.32 -19.85 18.85
N ALA A 594 -11.72 -19.05 19.72
CA ALA A 594 -10.53 -18.26 19.43
C ALA A 594 -9.54 -18.27 20.59
N LEU A 595 -8.26 -18.15 20.23
CA LEU A 595 -7.16 -17.93 21.16
C LEU A 595 -6.81 -16.44 21.15
N TRP A 596 -6.69 -15.84 22.32
CA TRP A 596 -6.49 -14.40 22.48
C TRP A 596 -5.16 -14.10 23.15
N PHE A 597 -4.44 -13.12 22.59
CA PHE A 597 -3.19 -12.59 23.08
C PHE A 597 -3.40 -11.15 23.54
N VAL A 598 -3.07 -10.85 24.80
CA VAL A 598 -3.20 -9.52 25.38
C VAL A 598 -1.94 -8.72 25.08
N VAL A 599 -2.03 -7.79 24.13
CA VAL A 599 -0.88 -6.99 23.67
C VAL A 599 -0.71 -5.72 24.49
N SER A 600 -1.81 -5.14 24.95
CA SER A 600 -1.83 -3.95 25.81
C SER A 600 -3.12 -3.88 26.61
N GLY A 601 -3.06 -3.22 27.76
CA GLY A 601 -4.19 -3.06 28.67
C GLY A 601 -4.34 -4.20 29.68
N SER A 602 -5.50 -4.25 30.32
CA SER A 602 -5.82 -5.20 31.38
C SER A 602 -7.26 -5.67 31.30
N LEU A 603 -7.47 -6.96 31.55
CA LEU A 603 -8.77 -7.60 31.58
C LEU A 603 -8.97 -8.30 32.93
N GLU A 604 -10.22 -8.50 33.31
CA GLU A 604 -10.60 -9.33 34.44
C GLU A 604 -11.49 -10.47 33.96
N VAL A 605 -11.33 -11.61 34.60
CA VAL A 605 -12.15 -12.80 34.37
C VAL A 605 -13.08 -12.95 35.57
N ILE A 606 -14.38 -12.99 35.32
CA ILE A 606 -15.44 -12.99 36.33
C ILE A 606 -16.20 -14.31 36.24
N GLN A 607 -16.20 -15.10 37.31
CA GLN A 607 -16.97 -16.33 37.41
C GLN A 607 -17.90 -16.26 38.63
N ASP A 608 -19.19 -16.54 38.46
CA ASP A 608 -20.18 -16.52 39.55
C ASP A 608 -20.14 -15.20 40.38
N ASP A 609 -20.01 -14.07 39.68
CA ASP A 609 -19.86 -12.69 40.20
C ASP A 609 -18.59 -12.41 41.02
N GLU A 610 -17.59 -13.29 40.96
CA GLU A 610 -16.28 -13.07 41.60
C GLU A 610 -15.17 -12.98 40.56
N VAL A 611 -14.20 -12.09 40.79
CA VAL A 611 -13.00 -11.98 39.94
C VAL A 611 -12.07 -13.15 40.24
N VAL A 612 -11.85 -14.01 39.23
CA VAL A 612 -11.02 -15.22 39.35
C VAL A 612 -9.62 -15.05 38.76
N ALA A 613 -9.43 -14.11 37.83
CA ALA A 613 -8.13 -13.80 37.25
C ALA A 613 -8.09 -12.35 36.72
N ILE A 614 -6.89 -11.77 36.68
CA ILE A 614 -6.61 -10.51 35.99
C ILE A 614 -5.57 -10.84 34.92
N LEU A 615 -5.82 -10.44 33.68
CA LEU A 615 -4.95 -10.66 32.53
C LEU A 615 -4.33 -9.33 32.13
N GLY A 616 -3.01 -9.26 32.10
CA GLY A 616 -2.25 -8.09 31.71
C GLY A 616 -1.53 -8.27 30.38
N LYS A 617 -0.62 -7.36 30.09
CA LYS A 617 0.22 -7.40 28.88
C LYS A 617 1.04 -8.70 28.84
N GLY A 618 0.98 -9.40 27.71
CA GLY A 618 1.71 -10.65 27.45
C GLY A 618 0.98 -11.90 27.92
N ASP A 619 -0.24 -11.78 28.45
CA ASP A 619 -1.05 -12.92 28.84
C ASP A 619 -1.82 -13.52 27.67
N VAL A 620 -2.15 -14.81 27.79
CA VAL A 620 -2.87 -15.58 26.77
C VAL A 620 -4.05 -16.28 27.42
N PHE A 621 -5.23 -16.19 26.80
CA PHE A 621 -6.44 -16.84 27.30
C PHE A 621 -7.28 -17.42 26.16
N GLY A 622 -8.13 -18.40 26.48
CA GLY A 622 -8.90 -19.16 25.51
C GLY A 622 -8.98 -20.63 25.91
N ASP A 623 -8.76 -21.53 24.94
CA ASP A 623 -8.71 -22.97 25.17
C ASP A 623 -7.54 -23.64 24.44
N GLU A 624 -7.15 -24.83 24.91
CA GLU A 624 -6.06 -25.62 24.35
C GLU A 624 -6.55 -26.47 23.16
N PHE A 625 -6.83 -25.81 22.03
CA PHE A 625 -7.43 -26.44 20.85
C PHE A 625 -6.66 -27.64 20.27
N TRP A 626 -5.33 -27.68 20.44
CA TRP A 626 -4.48 -28.76 19.96
C TRP A 626 -4.51 -30.02 20.83
N LYS A 627 -5.08 -29.95 22.04
CA LYS A 627 -5.25 -31.11 22.95
C LYS A 627 -6.67 -31.64 22.94
N GLN A 628 -7.66 -30.78 22.74
CA GLN A 628 -9.09 -31.12 22.75
C GLN A 628 -9.73 -30.77 21.41
N LEU A 629 -10.24 -31.78 20.69
CA LEU A 629 -10.91 -31.56 19.40
C LEU A 629 -12.26 -30.85 19.54
N GLY A 630 -12.92 -30.98 20.69
CA GLY A 630 -14.22 -30.34 20.97
C GLY A 630 -14.11 -28.81 21.10
N THR A 631 -15.22 -28.11 20.92
CA THR A 631 -15.33 -26.69 21.26
C THR A 631 -16.00 -26.59 22.62
N GLY A 632 -15.29 -26.05 23.61
CA GLY A 632 -15.80 -25.89 24.97
C GLY A 632 -16.68 -24.65 25.12
N GLN A 633 -17.47 -24.64 26.18
CA GLN A 633 -18.22 -23.46 26.63
C GLN A 633 -17.37 -22.65 27.62
N SER A 634 -17.50 -21.33 27.57
CA SER A 634 -16.83 -20.45 28.53
C SER A 634 -17.43 -20.63 29.93
N ALA A 635 -16.59 -20.90 30.92
CA ALA A 635 -16.99 -21.00 32.32
C ALA A 635 -17.13 -19.63 32.99
N ALA A 636 -16.56 -18.57 32.40
CA ALA A 636 -16.46 -17.24 32.98
C ALA A 636 -16.73 -16.13 31.96
N ASN A 637 -17.09 -14.95 32.45
CA ASN A 637 -17.12 -13.72 31.67
C ASN A 637 -15.72 -13.12 31.61
N VAL A 638 -15.33 -12.52 30.49
CA VAL A 638 -14.05 -11.78 30.38
C VAL A 638 -14.37 -10.33 30.06
N ARG A 639 -13.96 -9.41 30.94
CA ARG A 639 -14.25 -7.97 30.83
C ARG A 639 -12.96 -7.16 30.71
N ALA A 640 -12.94 -6.18 29.82
CA ALA A 640 -11.84 -5.22 29.72
C ALA A 640 -11.95 -4.18 30.85
N LEU A 641 -10.85 -3.93 31.56
CA LEU A 641 -10.76 -2.88 32.59
C LEU A 641 -10.29 -1.54 32.02
N THR A 642 -9.42 -1.61 31.01
CA THR A 642 -8.83 -0.47 30.32
C THR A 642 -9.05 -0.63 28.81
N TYR A 643 -8.70 0.39 28.02
CA TYR A 643 -8.60 0.20 26.57
C TYR A 643 -7.56 -0.88 26.28
N THR A 644 -8.03 -2.00 25.75
CA THR A 644 -7.23 -3.20 25.58
C THR A 644 -7.05 -3.51 24.10
N ASP A 645 -5.80 -3.82 23.75
CA ASP A 645 -5.44 -4.28 22.41
C ASP A 645 -5.25 -5.79 22.49
N LEU A 646 -6.09 -6.49 21.74
CA LEU A 646 -6.16 -7.94 21.74
C LEU A 646 -5.89 -8.46 20.34
N HIS A 647 -5.06 -9.49 20.23
CA HIS A 647 -4.87 -10.18 18.98
C HIS A 647 -5.51 -11.57 19.09
N SER A 648 -6.34 -11.94 18.13
CA SER A 648 -7.08 -13.19 18.16
C SER A 648 -6.77 -14.06 16.95
N ILE A 649 -6.76 -15.37 17.16
CA ILE A 649 -6.71 -16.35 16.08
C ILE A 649 -7.82 -17.38 16.27
N LYS A 650 -8.63 -17.58 15.23
CA LYS A 650 -9.72 -18.56 15.23
C LYS A 650 -9.18 -19.99 15.27
N LYS A 651 -9.83 -20.87 16.03
CA LYS A 651 -9.52 -22.30 16.21
C LYS A 651 -9.25 -22.99 14.88
N ASN A 652 -10.15 -22.86 13.91
CA ASN A 652 -10.04 -23.54 12.62
C ASN A 652 -8.77 -23.14 11.87
N LYS A 653 -8.42 -21.84 11.90
CA LYS A 653 -7.23 -21.32 11.24
C LYS A 653 -5.95 -21.64 11.97
N LEU A 654 -5.98 -21.60 13.31
CA LEU A 654 -4.86 -22.08 14.12
C LEU A 654 -4.56 -23.56 13.81
N MET A 655 -5.58 -24.42 13.81
CA MET A 655 -5.41 -25.85 13.56
C MET A 655 -4.91 -26.12 12.13
N GLU A 656 -5.45 -25.43 11.11
CA GLU A 656 -4.98 -25.53 9.72
C GLU A 656 -3.46 -25.25 9.60
N VAL A 657 -2.96 -24.24 10.33
CA VAL A 657 -1.53 -23.91 10.33
C VAL A 657 -0.70 -24.93 11.12
N LEU A 658 -1.19 -25.38 12.27
CA LEU A 658 -0.50 -26.40 13.07
C LEU A 658 -0.43 -27.76 12.37
N ASP A 659 -1.48 -28.15 11.65
CA ASP A 659 -1.54 -29.39 10.87
C ASP A 659 -0.57 -29.38 9.68
N PHE A 660 -0.38 -28.22 9.06
CA PHE A 660 0.62 -28.02 8.00
C PHE A 660 2.05 -28.04 8.57
N TYR A 661 2.30 -27.31 9.67
CA TYR A 661 3.62 -27.21 10.32
C TYR A 661 3.77 -28.15 11.52
N LYS A 662 3.67 -29.48 11.29
CA LYS A 662 3.73 -30.51 12.36
C LYS A 662 4.93 -30.41 13.30
N ALA A 663 6.11 -30.09 12.76
CA ALA A 663 7.32 -29.92 13.58
C ALA A 663 7.19 -28.75 14.56
N PHE A 664 6.58 -27.65 14.12
CA PHE A 664 6.30 -26.49 14.96
C PHE A 664 5.16 -26.79 15.94
N ALA A 665 4.13 -27.53 15.56
CA ALA A 665 2.98 -27.83 16.40
C ALA A 665 3.37 -28.46 17.75
N ASN A 666 4.32 -29.40 17.75
CA ASN A 666 4.83 -30.01 18.98
C ASN A 666 5.60 -29.01 19.86
N SER A 667 6.30 -28.05 19.27
CA SER A 667 6.96 -26.97 20.00
C SER A 667 5.95 -25.98 20.56
N PHE A 668 4.97 -25.59 19.76
CA PHE A 668 3.88 -24.72 20.13
C PHE A 668 3.10 -25.29 21.31
N ALA A 669 2.67 -26.56 21.23
CA ALA A 669 1.92 -27.23 22.30
C ALA A 669 2.67 -27.34 23.64
N ARG A 670 4.00 -27.34 23.62
CA ARG A 670 4.85 -27.39 24.83
C ARG A 670 5.11 -26.01 25.43
N ASN A 671 5.34 -25.01 24.58
CA ASN A 671 5.72 -23.66 25.02
C ASN A 671 4.51 -22.74 25.22
N MET A 672 3.36 -23.07 24.65
CA MET A 672 2.13 -22.31 24.79
C MET A 672 1.42 -22.69 26.09
N VAL A 673 1.58 -21.86 27.11
CA VAL A 673 0.87 -21.96 28.39
C VAL A 673 -0.18 -20.86 28.43
N LEU A 674 -1.44 -21.25 28.60
CA LEU A 674 -2.53 -20.30 28.80
C LEU A 674 -2.47 -19.75 30.22
N THR A 675 -2.53 -18.44 30.38
CA THR A 675 -2.69 -17.77 31.68
C THR A 675 -4.02 -18.16 32.31
N TYR A 676 -5.09 -18.23 31.51
CA TYR A 676 -6.40 -18.71 31.94
C TYR A 676 -7.09 -19.55 30.86
N ASN A 677 -7.51 -20.77 31.23
CA ASN A 677 -8.32 -21.61 30.35
C ASN A 677 -9.81 -21.38 30.65
N LEU A 678 -10.54 -20.85 29.67
CA LEU A 678 -11.95 -20.49 29.81
C LEU A 678 -12.88 -21.70 29.92
N THR A 679 -12.49 -22.89 29.45
CA THR A 679 -13.37 -24.08 29.49
C THR A 679 -13.34 -24.80 30.85
N ARG A 680 -12.33 -24.51 31.69
CA ARG A 680 -12.18 -25.12 33.01
C ARG A 680 -12.84 -24.28 34.09
N ARG A 681 -13.96 -24.77 34.64
CA ARG A 681 -14.64 -24.11 35.76
C ARG A 681 -13.84 -24.19 37.05
N LEU A 682 -13.56 -23.05 37.67
CA LEU A 682 -12.94 -22.98 39.00
C LEU A 682 -13.97 -23.33 40.08
N LYS A 683 -13.65 -24.28 40.96
CA LYS A 683 -14.49 -24.65 42.10
C LYS A 683 -14.06 -23.86 43.33
N PHE A 684 -14.90 -22.93 43.78
CA PHE A 684 -14.68 -22.15 44.99
C PHE A 684 -15.98 -21.97 45.78
N ARG A 685 -15.88 -21.47 47.02
CA ARG A 685 -17.02 -21.10 47.88
C ARG A 685 -16.83 -19.67 48.37
N LYS A 686 -17.89 -18.86 48.36
CA LYS A 686 -17.82 -17.48 48.85
C LYS A 686 -17.65 -17.48 50.36
N VAL A 687 -16.82 -16.56 50.88
CA VAL A 687 -16.55 -16.46 52.32
C VAL A 687 -17.83 -16.14 53.11
N VAL A 688 -18.73 -15.34 52.52
CA VAL A 688 -20.04 -15.01 53.11
C VAL A 688 -20.91 -16.26 53.26
N ASP A 689 -20.97 -17.11 52.24
CA ASP A 689 -21.75 -18.35 52.27
C ASP A 689 -21.19 -19.34 53.30
N VAL A 690 -19.85 -19.45 53.40
CA VAL A 690 -19.20 -20.31 54.41
C VAL A 690 -19.48 -19.80 55.83
N LYS A 691 -19.49 -18.47 56.05
CA LYS A 691 -19.84 -17.90 57.35
C LYS A 691 -21.31 -18.16 57.70
N ARG A 692 -22.22 -17.98 56.73
CA ARG A 692 -23.65 -18.26 56.89
C ARG A 692 -23.92 -19.74 57.16
N GLU A 693 -23.21 -20.64 56.47
CA GLU A 693 -23.27 -22.08 56.69
C GLU A 693 -22.83 -22.44 58.12
N LYS A 694 -21.72 -21.87 58.60
CA LYS A 694 -21.25 -22.06 59.99
C LYS A 694 -22.25 -21.56 61.03
N GLU A 695 -22.86 -20.40 60.81
CA GLU A 695 -23.89 -19.86 61.71
C GLU A 695 -25.14 -20.76 61.73
N LEU A 696 -25.57 -21.25 60.56
CA LEU A 696 -26.68 -22.19 60.46
C LEU A 696 -26.34 -23.54 61.09
N ASP A 697 -25.09 -24.00 61.00
CA ASP A 697 -24.64 -25.22 61.66
C ASP A 697 -24.60 -25.07 63.18
N GLU A 698 -24.20 -23.90 63.69
CA GLU A 698 -24.29 -23.59 65.11
C GLU A 698 -25.74 -23.56 65.60
N ARG A 699 -26.67 -23.03 64.82
CA ARG A 699 -28.11 -23.08 65.12
C ARG A 699 -28.67 -24.51 65.05
N ARG A 700 -28.21 -25.31 64.08
CA ARG A 700 -28.66 -26.70 63.86
C ARG A 700 -28.07 -27.72 64.83
N LYS A 701 -27.01 -27.41 65.57
CA LYS A 701 -26.48 -28.30 66.63
C LYS A 701 -27.55 -28.71 67.66
N ASN A 702 -28.64 -27.94 67.78
CA ASN A 702 -29.75 -28.22 68.69
C ASN A 702 -30.94 -28.97 68.05
N GLU A 703 -30.93 -29.25 66.75
CA GLU A 703 -31.99 -29.99 66.05
C GLU A 703 -31.47 -31.33 65.48
N LYS A 704 -32.04 -32.45 65.93
CA LYS A 704 -31.79 -33.77 65.31
C LYS A 704 -32.81 -34.02 64.20
N LEU A 705 -32.36 -33.95 62.94
CA LEU A 705 -33.18 -34.27 61.78
C LEU A 705 -33.18 -35.79 61.51
N THR A 706 -34.27 -36.48 61.80
CA THR A 706 -34.47 -37.90 61.43
C THR A 706 -35.23 -38.00 60.10
N VAL A 707 -34.51 -38.27 59.01
CA VAL A 707 -35.14 -38.43 57.68
C VAL A 707 -35.63 -39.88 57.51
N PRO A 708 -36.92 -40.14 57.20
CA PRO A 708 -37.47 -41.48 56.98
C PRO A 708 -36.76 -42.24 55.83
N ALA A 709 -36.71 -43.57 55.93
CA ALA A 709 -35.94 -44.41 55.00
C ALA A 709 -36.41 -44.35 53.53
N GLU A 710 -37.67 -44.03 53.27
CA GLU A 710 -38.26 -43.96 51.91
C GLU A 710 -38.21 -42.57 51.26
N HIS A 711 -37.56 -41.60 51.90
CA HIS A 711 -37.60 -40.22 51.43
C HIS A 711 -36.96 -40.04 50.03
N PRO A 712 -37.62 -39.35 49.07
CA PRO A 712 -37.14 -39.21 47.69
C PRO A 712 -35.75 -38.56 47.58
N VAL A 713 -35.40 -37.66 48.51
CA VAL A 713 -34.06 -37.04 48.60
C VAL A 713 -32.96 -38.09 48.82
N ARG A 714 -33.25 -39.19 49.52
CA ARG A 714 -32.28 -40.25 49.76
C ARG A 714 -31.98 -41.06 48.49
N LYS A 715 -33.01 -41.30 47.65
CA LYS A 715 -32.82 -41.88 46.30
C LYS A 715 -32.03 -40.94 45.39
N LEU A 716 -32.24 -39.63 45.48
CA LEU A 716 -31.47 -38.63 44.74
C LEU A 716 -30.00 -38.60 45.18
N LEU A 717 -29.72 -38.60 46.48
CA LEU A 717 -28.37 -38.67 47.03
C LEU A 717 -27.65 -39.97 46.62
N PHE A 718 -28.37 -41.09 46.57
CA PHE A 718 -27.83 -42.36 46.10
C PHE A 718 -27.48 -42.30 44.61
N ARG A 719 -28.36 -41.76 43.75
CA ARG A 719 -28.08 -41.52 42.32
C ARG A 719 -26.92 -40.54 42.09
N MET A 720 -26.82 -39.49 42.91
CA MET A 720 -25.69 -38.56 42.85
C MET A 720 -24.38 -39.26 43.27
N ARG A 721 -24.41 -40.09 44.31
CA ARG A 721 -23.25 -40.89 44.74
C ARG A 721 -22.84 -41.91 43.68
N GLU A 722 -23.80 -42.51 42.98
CA GLU A 722 -23.55 -43.45 41.88
C GLU A 722 -22.90 -42.77 40.66
N ARG A 723 -23.31 -41.54 40.32
CA ARG A 723 -22.69 -40.75 39.23
C ARG A 723 -21.33 -40.14 39.56
N TYR A 724 -21.08 -39.80 40.83
CA TYR A 724 -19.91 -38.99 41.22
C TYR A 724 -18.91 -39.71 42.15
N SER A 725 -19.17 -40.99 42.51
CA SER A 725 -18.36 -41.83 43.40
C SER A 725 -18.15 -41.29 44.83
N THR A 726 -17.62 -42.11 45.73
CA THR A 726 -17.66 -41.96 47.21
C THR A 726 -16.95 -40.74 47.82
N ARG A 727 -16.29 -39.87 47.03
CA ARG A 727 -15.41 -38.81 47.53
C ARG A 727 -16.08 -37.46 47.87
N ILE A 728 -17.37 -37.27 47.56
CA ILE A 728 -18.00 -35.92 47.59
C ILE A 728 -18.91 -35.65 48.79
N LEU A 729 -19.26 -36.63 49.63
CA LEU A 729 -20.07 -36.39 50.85
C LEU A 729 -19.58 -37.15 52.09
N PRO A 730 -18.81 -36.52 52.99
CA PRO A 730 -18.68 -36.97 54.37
C PRO A 730 -19.75 -36.24 55.20
N SER A 731 -20.91 -36.86 55.42
CA SER A 731 -21.83 -36.42 56.47
C SER A 731 -22.05 -37.55 57.46
N GLN A 732 -22.01 -37.21 58.76
CA GLN A 732 -22.28 -38.13 59.88
C GLN A 732 -23.63 -38.87 59.73
N ILE A 733 -24.55 -38.30 58.96
CA ILE A 733 -25.85 -38.86 58.57
C ILE A 733 -25.73 -40.26 57.95
N PHE A 734 -24.64 -40.55 57.23
CA PHE A 734 -24.41 -41.87 56.62
C PHE A 734 -23.64 -42.86 57.53
N ALA A 735 -22.96 -42.41 58.58
CA ALA A 735 -22.31 -43.30 59.54
C ALA A 735 -23.32 -43.97 60.49
N ASP A 736 -24.39 -43.24 60.85
CA ASP A 736 -25.52 -43.80 61.60
C ASP A 736 -26.32 -44.84 60.78
N LEU A 737 -26.26 -44.73 59.45
CA LEU A 737 -26.93 -45.63 58.52
C LEU A 737 -26.30 -47.02 58.44
N GLU A 738 -24.97 -47.12 58.55
CA GLU A 738 -24.27 -48.42 58.59
C GLU A 738 -24.50 -49.17 59.91
N ARG A 739 -24.72 -48.45 61.02
CA ARG A 739 -25.04 -49.06 62.32
C ARG A 739 -26.42 -49.69 62.34
N GLN A 740 -27.41 -49.10 61.65
CA GLN A 740 -28.76 -49.66 61.57
C GLN A 740 -28.89 -50.78 60.54
N ALA A 741 -28.10 -50.77 59.46
CA ALA A 741 -28.13 -51.82 58.43
C ALA A 741 -27.52 -53.16 58.88
N LYS A 742 -26.61 -53.17 59.86
CA LYS A 742 -25.98 -54.40 60.41
C LYS A 742 -26.87 -55.22 61.35
N MET A 743 -28.11 -54.79 61.63
CA MET A 743 -29.04 -55.43 62.59
C MET A 743 -30.13 -56.31 61.95
N ARG A 744 -30.01 -56.75 60.69
CA ARG A 744 -30.96 -57.71 60.08
C ARG A 744 -30.24 -58.92 59.43
N PRO A 745 -30.73 -60.16 59.62
CA PRO A 745 -30.15 -61.33 58.96
C PRO A 745 -30.60 -61.42 57.48
N PRO A 746 -29.88 -62.17 56.64
CA PRO A 746 -30.05 -62.11 55.19
C PRO A 746 -31.23 -62.98 54.72
N ILE A 747 -32.04 -62.44 53.80
CA ILE A 747 -32.96 -63.23 52.98
C ILE A 747 -32.29 -63.44 51.63
N ILE A 748 -32.01 -64.70 51.32
CA ILE A 748 -31.48 -65.18 50.04
C ILE A 748 -32.64 -65.24 49.05
N VAL A 749 -32.52 -64.56 47.91
CA VAL A 749 -33.19 -64.98 46.67
C VAL A 749 -32.17 -64.92 45.54
N ARG A 750 -31.89 -66.10 44.98
CA ARG A 750 -31.08 -66.33 43.79
C ARG A 750 -31.87 -65.96 42.54
N THR A 751 -31.23 -65.29 41.59
CA THR A 751 -31.46 -65.55 40.16
C THR A 751 -30.21 -65.21 39.33
N THR A 752 -29.59 -66.30 38.88
CA THR A 752 -28.75 -66.53 37.69
C THR A 752 -28.37 -65.33 36.80
N ALA A 753 -27.06 -65.07 36.73
CA ALA A 753 -26.43 -64.34 35.63
C ALA A 753 -25.94 -65.34 34.57
N ALA A 754 -26.31 -65.10 33.32
CA ALA A 754 -25.67 -65.68 32.14
C ALA A 754 -24.95 -64.56 31.37
N SER A 755 -23.71 -64.83 31.03
CA SER A 755 -22.74 -64.06 30.25
C SER A 755 -23.20 -63.78 28.81
N VAL A 756 -22.71 -62.69 28.20
CA VAL A 756 -21.80 -62.69 27.02
C VAL A 756 -21.59 -61.26 26.51
N ASP A 757 -20.34 -61.03 26.13
CA ASP A 757 -19.71 -59.84 25.52
C ASP A 757 -20.16 -59.52 24.08
N ASP A 758 -19.83 -58.27 23.73
CA ASP A 758 -19.38 -57.75 22.43
C ASP A 758 -20.33 -57.45 21.24
N SER A 759 -20.25 -56.15 20.88
CA SER A 759 -20.18 -55.56 19.53
C SER A 759 -21.44 -55.56 18.64
N HIS A 760 -21.99 -54.37 18.41
CA HIS A 760 -22.05 -53.75 17.07
C HIS A 760 -22.59 -52.31 17.13
N GLU A 761 -21.88 -51.41 16.47
CA GLU A 761 -22.32 -50.05 16.10
C GLU A 761 -23.61 -50.09 15.28
N VAL A 762 -24.57 -49.20 15.58
CA VAL A 762 -25.55 -48.73 14.58
C VAL A 762 -25.73 -47.22 14.69
N ARG A 763 -25.35 -46.56 13.60
CA ARG A 763 -25.51 -45.16 13.21
C ARG A 763 -26.99 -44.84 12.99
N TRP A 764 -27.50 -43.74 13.56
CA TRP A 764 -28.84 -43.24 13.24
C TRP A 764 -28.76 -41.99 12.35
N SER A 765 -29.30 -42.14 11.14
CA SER A 765 -29.66 -41.06 10.23
C SER A 765 -31.04 -40.53 10.61
N VAL A 766 -31.20 -39.23 10.37
CA VAL A 766 -32.43 -38.44 10.42
C VAL A 766 -33.41 -38.98 9.37
N ASP A 767 -34.69 -39.13 9.72
CA ASP A 767 -35.82 -38.71 8.88
C ASP A 767 -37.14 -38.65 9.66
N VAL A 768 -37.89 -37.59 9.38
CA VAL A 768 -39.18 -37.22 9.96
C VAL A 768 -40.28 -37.72 9.03
N GLN A 769 -41.29 -38.45 9.54
CA GLN A 769 -42.70 -38.27 9.13
C GLN A 769 -43.72 -39.12 9.94
N ARG A 770 -44.72 -38.39 10.46
CA ARG A 770 -46.12 -38.69 10.80
C ARG A 770 -46.61 -40.16 10.83
N ASN A 771 -47.16 -40.58 11.98
CA ASN A 771 -48.59 -40.90 12.11
C ASN A 771 -48.94 -41.16 13.59
N THR A 772 -49.81 -40.34 14.17
CA THR A 772 -50.35 -40.52 15.52
C THR A 772 -51.81 -40.94 15.42
N ASP A 773 -52.08 -42.22 15.60
CA ASP A 773 -53.37 -42.73 16.06
C ASP A 773 -53.10 -43.91 16.99
N ILE A 774 -52.84 -43.59 18.27
CA ILE A 774 -52.81 -44.58 19.34
C ILE A 774 -53.80 -44.10 20.41
N LYS A 775 -54.93 -44.81 20.52
CA LYS A 775 -55.92 -44.62 21.57
C LYS A 775 -55.28 -44.92 22.93
N LEU A 776 -55.18 -43.91 23.79
CA LEU A 776 -54.70 -44.06 25.17
C LEU A 776 -55.77 -44.76 26.05
N PRO A 777 -55.37 -45.65 26.98
CA PRO A 777 -56.26 -46.28 27.96
C PRO A 777 -56.97 -45.24 28.86
N PRO A 778 -58.23 -45.49 29.28
CA PRO A 778 -59.04 -44.53 30.04
C PRO A 778 -58.41 -44.09 31.38
N GLU A 779 -57.56 -44.91 31.98
CA GLU A 779 -56.85 -44.61 33.23
C GLU A 779 -55.79 -43.51 33.09
N LEU A 780 -55.14 -43.42 31.92
CA LEU A 780 -54.17 -42.36 31.63
C LEU A 780 -54.87 -41.04 31.28
N LYS A 781 -56.06 -41.09 30.68
CA LYS A 781 -56.89 -39.89 30.41
C LYS A 781 -57.34 -39.22 31.71
N MET A 782 -57.78 -40.00 32.71
CA MET A 782 -58.08 -39.49 34.05
C MET A 782 -56.87 -38.87 34.75
N CYS A 783 -55.66 -39.43 34.56
CA CYS A 783 -54.44 -38.85 35.11
C CYS A 783 -54.07 -37.52 34.43
N PHE A 784 -54.26 -37.42 33.11
CA PHE A 784 -54.03 -36.18 32.36
C PHE A 784 -55.04 -35.09 32.74
N GLU A 785 -56.33 -35.42 32.86
CA GLU A 785 -57.37 -34.47 33.32
C GLU A 785 -57.07 -33.98 34.75
N ARG A 786 -56.59 -34.85 35.64
CA ARG A 786 -56.20 -34.48 37.02
C ARG A 786 -54.92 -33.65 37.08
N ILE A 787 -54.02 -33.79 36.10
CA ILE A 787 -52.82 -32.97 35.96
C ILE A 787 -53.18 -31.61 35.37
N GLU A 788 -54.09 -31.54 34.39
CA GLU A 788 -54.63 -30.29 33.84
C GLU A 788 -55.38 -29.49 34.90
N GLU A 789 -56.20 -30.14 35.73
CA GLU A 789 -56.93 -29.49 36.83
C GLU A 789 -55.96 -28.88 37.87
N LYS A 790 -54.86 -29.59 38.16
CA LYS A 790 -53.76 -29.09 39.02
C LYS A 790 -52.94 -27.99 38.34
N LEU A 791 -52.73 -28.05 37.04
CA LEU A 791 -52.05 -27.00 36.27
C LEU A 791 -52.90 -25.72 36.24
N HIS A 792 -54.22 -25.85 36.14
CA HIS A 792 -55.16 -24.73 36.17
C HIS A 792 -55.20 -24.05 37.54
N THR A 793 -55.07 -24.83 38.63
CA THR A 793 -54.92 -24.27 39.99
C THR A 793 -53.57 -23.58 40.18
N VAL A 794 -52.48 -24.13 39.63
CA VAL A 794 -51.16 -23.49 39.66
C VAL A 794 -51.16 -22.18 38.86
N ASN A 795 -51.77 -22.14 37.68
CA ASN A 795 -51.91 -20.91 36.89
C ASN A 795 -52.82 -19.89 37.58
N TYR A 796 -53.89 -20.32 38.24
CA TYR A 796 -54.74 -19.44 39.06
C TYR A 796 -53.98 -18.83 40.26
N ILE A 797 -53.13 -19.62 40.93
CA ILE A 797 -52.27 -19.16 42.02
C ILE A 797 -51.19 -18.20 41.49
N SER A 798 -50.58 -18.48 40.34
CA SER A 798 -49.61 -17.60 39.67
C SER A 798 -50.23 -16.25 39.32
N HIS A 799 -51.45 -16.24 38.78
CA HIS A 799 -52.16 -15.00 38.45
C HIS A 799 -52.59 -14.21 39.70
N LYS A 800 -52.91 -14.89 40.81
CA LYS A 800 -53.14 -14.24 42.11
C LYS A 800 -51.85 -13.65 42.71
N LEU A 801 -50.71 -14.30 42.50
CA LEU A 801 -49.38 -13.81 42.91
C LEU A 801 -48.93 -12.59 42.11
N GLU A 802 -49.13 -12.57 40.78
CA GLU A 802 -48.88 -11.37 39.96
C GLU A 802 -49.77 -10.19 40.35
N ASN A 803 -51.04 -10.44 40.68
CA ASN A 803 -51.93 -9.38 41.18
C ASN A 803 -51.52 -8.88 42.56
N LEU A 804 -50.95 -9.74 43.42
CA LEU A 804 -50.37 -9.34 44.71
C LEU A 804 -49.08 -8.54 44.53
N GLU A 805 -48.21 -8.92 43.59
CA GLU A 805 -47.01 -8.14 43.25
C GLU A 805 -47.36 -6.77 42.70
N LYS A 806 -48.38 -6.65 41.84
CA LYS A 806 -48.89 -5.34 41.38
C LYS A 806 -49.42 -4.50 42.54
N LEU A 807 -50.19 -5.10 43.46
CA LEU A 807 -50.73 -4.38 44.62
C LEU A 807 -49.63 -3.94 45.60
N VAL A 808 -48.58 -4.77 45.78
CA VAL A 808 -47.38 -4.43 46.55
C VAL A 808 -46.58 -3.33 45.86
N PHE A 809 -46.50 -3.33 44.52
CA PHE A 809 -45.80 -2.31 43.73
C PHE A 809 -46.53 -0.96 43.76
N GLU A 810 -47.87 -0.97 43.71
CA GLU A 810 -48.73 0.21 43.86
C GLU A 810 -48.67 0.77 45.30
N LEU A 811 -48.69 -0.09 46.32
CA LEU A 811 -48.47 0.32 47.72
C LEU A 811 -47.07 0.92 47.93
N TYR A 812 -46.03 0.33 47.32
CA TYR A 812 -44.66 0.82 47.39
C TYR A 812 -44.50 2.19 46.72
N HIS A 813 -45.18 2.44 45.59
CA HIS A 813 -45.18 3.73 44.92
C HIS A 813 -46.04 4.77 45.66
N SER A 814 -47.17 4.37 46.23
CA SER A 814 -48.00 5.25 47.06
C SER A 814 -47.30 5.69 48.35
N MET A 815 -46.39 4.87 48.91
CA MET A 815 -45.57 5.25 50.08
C MET A 815 -44.36 6.13 49.74
N LYS A 816 -43.84 6.07 48.51
CA LYS A 816 -42.71 6.92 48.06
C LYS A 816 -43.14 8.31 47.58
N GLY A 817 -44.40 8.47 47.18
CA GLY A 817 -44.97 9.73 46.69
C GLY A 817 -45.19 10.83 47.75
N THR A 818 -45.07 10.51 49.04
CA THR A 818 -45.37 11.45 50.15
C THR A 818 -44.15 11.96 50.93
N SER A 819 -42.91 11.64 50.51
CA SER A 819 -41.69 11.96 51.29
C SER A 819 -40.68 12.91 50.63
N ASN A 820 -40.91 13.44 49.42
CA ASN A 820 -39.93 14.33 48.74
C ASN A 820 -40.48 15.72 48.38
N TYR A 821 -41.15 16.35 49.35
CA TYR A 821 -41.38 17.79 49.38
C TYR A 821 -40.88 18.37 50.71
N ALA A 822 -39.58 18.27 50.97
CA ALA A 822 -38.84 19.15 51.88
C ALA A 822 -37.34 18.80 51.81
N PHE A 823 -36.48 19.80 51.98
CA PHE A 823 -35.01 19.69 52.07
C PHE A 823 -34.21 19.58 50.77
N SER A 824 -34.39 20.60 49.92
CA SER A 824 -33.22 21.31 49.39
C SER A 824 -32.90 22.47 50.34
N HIS A 825 -31.84 22.36 51.14
CA HIS A 825 -31.01 23.48 51.60
C HIS A 825 -29.94 23.00 52.59
N GLN A 826 -28.73 23.53 52.41
CA GLN A 826 -27.58 23.59 53.31
C GLN A 826 -26.49 22.52 53.20
N ILE A 827 -25.26 23.04 53.04
CA ILE A 827 -23.91 22.44 53.15
C ILE A 827 -23.49 21.67 51.88
N SER A 828 -22.58 22.13 51.01
CA SER A 828 -21.40 22.97 51.19
C SER A 828 -20.96 23.59 49.84
N ARG A 829 -21.19 24.90 49.70
CA ARG A 829 -20.39 25.82 48.86
C ARG A 829 -19.75 26.80 49.83
N TYR A 830 -18.51 26.57 50.24
CA TYR A 830 -17.56 27.61 50.67
C TYR A 830 -16.18 26.96 50.89
N SER A 831 -15.42 26.74 49.81
CA SER A 831 -13.96 26.89 49.86
C SER A 831 -13.36 26.95 48.46
N SER A 832 -12.79 28.12 48.18
CA SER A 832 -11.65 28.35 47.28
C SER A 832 -11.82 28.21 45.77
N LYS A 833 -12.20 29.35 45.17
CA LYS A 833 -11.73 29.80 43.86
C LYS A 833 -10.52 30.73 44.10
N LYS A 834 -9.27 30.23 44.08
CA LYS A 834 -8.05 31.03 43.76
C LYS A 834 -6.77 30.19 43.77
N GLN A 835 -6.07 30.26 42.63
CA GLN A 835 -4.66 29.93 42.28
C GLN A 835 -4.62 28.94 41.10
N ARG A 836 -4.03 29.24 39.94
CA ARG A 836 -3.18 30.37 39.52
C ARG A 836 -3.15 30.41 37.99
N ASN A 837 -3.24 31.62 37.43
CA ASN A 837 -2.59 31.93 36.16
C ASN A 837 -1.08 31.84 36.36
N ALA A 838 -0.40 31.12 35.46
CA ALA A 838 0.92 31.41 34.92
C ALA A 838 1.01 30.73 33.55
#